data_AF-A0A9X3PLE6-F1
#
_entry.id   AF-A0A9X3PLE6-F1
#
_cell.length_a   1.000
_cell.length_b   1.000
_cell.length_c   1.000
_cell.angle_alpha   90.00
_cell.angle_beta   90.00
_cell.angle_gamma   90.00
#
_symmetry.space_group_name_H-M   'P 1'
#
loop_
_entity.id
_entity.type
_entity.pdbx_description
1 polymer ?
#
loop_
_entity_poly.entity_id
_entity_poly.type
_entity_poly.pdbx_seq_one_letter_code
_entity_poly.pdbx_strand_id
1 'polypeptide(L)'
;MSRRGRYVLILLVGAIVLLSVLGWLVGLRTDYLWYDSVGYTSVFSTMMWTRLGLFGVFALAMAAWTGLNLYLAYRFRPDTWPATSEQEGLERYRELISPRAGWWIGGVAAIIGIFAGMSAQSRWETWLLFRQGGSFDHPDPVLHMDAGFYVFRLPFWQFLIGFGFAAVVVGILASLSAYYLYGALRFSGQGDRMTNVARIHLSVLVALFLGLKAVAYYFDRFDFTTQDNQVTGIVGGGYTEMTALMNAKNALIWVSLIAAVVILVFSWGFTRSLALPAAALGLVVVTAIAAGGIYPAVVRNFQVEPNRPQREGPYAQHTIDGTRYAYGMEDLETTTYPVASQPNAEAMAADQSTVPFVRLIDPFVVSDAFTQAQQPRSFYDFNEKLDIDRYTYTDENGKEVTQDFVVGLRELNPGQLTDEQQDWTVAHTVYTHGWGFVSASTTESDSGAPCFTSGVLSDDPGNCQIGNDIIDVEKPQIYYGLLNNEYAIVGVPEGDTPREYDRPTDVAVSDEDSSEADAEEIGDDRYTTYEGDGGIDIGSVGRRLLYAWEFQEPRFLLSDQINDESQLLYNRNVRERVQKVAPFLTVEADPYPAVVDGEIVWIVDGYTTTNDFPYSDRVNLAEATNDTYSGQGVANQANEEINYIRSSVKAVVNAYDGSVKLYEFDDQDPILKAWNEIYGGDLITPKEDIPASLEAHFRYPQDMFKIQRNLLQRFHVDEARTFIEGSEAWATPEDPSQQSPVIQPAYYVYATYPEQTQPYFQLTSTFTPRNRENALASLMSGYYDENGDPRLQIYDVVGGDDQSVRQIHQIITSTSEVVTTLRDATQAGTTVEWGNLLALPVGDGILYLEPMYLRRQAGGQGEDLPRLTNVAISYGGYVGFAPTFEEAVNMVVDKYVSGAPSEAEQNEGESDGETPSETPSETPSEAPSSEAPPTAEPPEVEAAIAQVLEAQAAYEEAQASGSNEQEGAALDALLAALDQLEAARNAAGQ
;
A
#
# COMPACT_ATOMS: atom_id res chain seq x y z
N MET A 1 8.76 -22.23 48.48
CA MET A 1 8.00 -23.35 47.86
C MET A 1 8.35 -24.66 48.55
N SER A 2 7.36 -25.53 48.79
CA SER A 2 7.62 -26.92 49.18
C SER A 2 8.32 -27.66 48.02
N ARG A 3 9.08 -28.72 48.30
CA ARG A 3 9.70 -29.56 47.25
C ARG A 3 8.68 -30.03 46.21
N ARG A 4 7.45 -30.36 46.66
CA ARG A 4 6.33 -30.74 45.78
C ARG A 4 5.88 -29.60 44.86
N GLY A 5 5.73 -28.37 45.40
CA GLY A 5 5.39 -27.21 44.59
C GLY A 5 6.43 -26.93 43.49
N ARG A 6 7.72 -27.10 43.79
CA ARG A 6 8.80 -26.92 42.80
C ARG A 6 8.73 -27.94 41.67
N TYR A 7 8.45 -29.21 41.97
CA TYR A 7 8.28 -30.25 40.94
C TYR A 7 7.02 -30.03 40.10
N VAL A 8 5.91 -29.62 40.71
CA VAL A 8 4.69 -29.29 39.96
C VAL A 8 4.93 -28.10 39.02
N LEU A 9 5.61 -27.05 39.47
CA LEU A 9 5.95 -25.92 38.62
C LEU A 9 6.87 -26.32 37.46
N ILE A 10 7.89 -27.15 37.71
CA ILE A 10 8.79 -27.66 36.65
C ILE A 10 8.01 -28.51 35.64
N LEU A 11 7.10 -29.37 36.10
CA LEU A 11 6.26 -30.20 35.23
C LEU A 11 5.31 -29.35 34.39
N LEU A 12 4.68 -28.33 34.99
CA LEU A 12 3.79 -27.41 34.27
C LEU A 12 4.56 -26.60 33.22
N VAL A 13 5.70 -26.01 33.59
CA VAL A 13 6.55 -25.28 32.65
C VAL A 13 7.06 -26.21 31.54
N GLY A 14 7.48 -27.42 31.89
CA GLY A 14 7.91 -28.43 30.93
C GLY A 14 6.79 -28.84 29.97
N ALA A 15 5.56 -29.00 30.46
CA ALA A 15 4.40 -29.32 29.65
C ALA A 15 4.02 -28.16 28.70
N ILE A 16 4.05 -26.91 29.19
CA ILE A 16 3.81 -25.72 28.35
C ILE A 16 4.85 -25.64 27.24
N VAL A 17 6.14 -25.76 27.57
CA VAL A 17 7.21 -25.75 26.56
C VAL A 17 7.04 -26.89 25.56
N LEU A 18 6.71 -28.10 26.02
CA LEU A 18 6.47 -29.23 25.14
C LEU A 18 5.28 -28.99 24.20
N LEU A 19 4.16 -28.48 24.71
CA LEU A 19 2.97 -28.17 23.91
C LEU A 19 3.24 -27.05 22.91
N SER A 20 3.99 -26.01 23.30
CA SER A 20 4.40 -24.94 22.39
C SER A 20 5.32 -25.45 21.28
N VAL A 21 6.29 -26.32 21.61
CA VAL A 21 7.17 -26.92 20.61
C VAL A 21 6.38 -27.86 19.69
N LEU A 22 5.44 -28.64 20.24
CA LEU A 22 4.60 -29.52 19.44
C LEU A 22 3.70 -28.73 18.50
N GLY A 23 3.05 -27.66 18.98
CA GLY A 23 2.24 -26.77 18.15
C GLY A 23 3.06 -26.14 17.03
N TRP A 24 4.28 -25.68 17.33
CA TRP A 24 5.21 -25.18 16.31
C TRP A 24 5.57 -26.26 15.27
N LEU A 25 5.82 -27.50 15.69
CA LEU A 25 6.10 -28.61 14.77
C LEU A 25 4.89 -29.02 13.93
N VAL A 26 3.67 -28.93 14.47
CA VAL A 26 2.43 -29.15 13.71
C VAL A 26 2.30 -28.09 12.63
N GLY A 27 2.41 -26.81 12.99
CA GLY A 27 2.36 -25.68 12.04
C GLY A 27 3.41 -25.80 10.93
N LEU A 28 4.66 -26.15 11.29
CA LEU A 28 5.70 -26.41 10.30
C LEU A 28 5.34 -27.53 9.32
N ARG A 29 4.65 -28.57 9.79
CA ARG A 29 4.29 -29.71 8.95
C ARG A 29 3.09 -29.38 8.07
N THR A 30 2.08 -28.70 8.59
CA THR A 30 0.91 -28.27 7.83
C THR A 30 1.30 -27.23 6.78
N ASP A 31 2.16 -26.27 7.11
CA ASP A 31 2.73 -25.34 6.13
C ASP A 31 3.51 -26.07 5.05
N TYR A 32 4.41 -27.00 5.41
CA TYR A 32 5.14 -27.79 4.41
C TYR A 32 4.19 -28.52 3.45
N LEU A 33 3.12 -29.15 3.97
CA LEU A 33 2.14 -29.86 3.13
C LEU A 33 1.40 -28.92 2.19
N TRP A 34 1.14 -27.68 2.61
CA TRP A 34 0.51 -26.68 1.76
C TRP A 34 1.45 -26.19 0.66
N TYR A 35 2.71 -25.89 0.98
CA TYR A 35 3.69 -25.53 -0.04
C TYR A 35 3.96 -26.68 -1.02
N ASP A 36 3.79 -27.93 -0.59
CA ASP A 36 3.86 -29.12 -1.44
C ASP A 36 2.70 -29.18 -2.43
N SER A 37 1.47 -28.91 -1.98
CA SER A 37 0.28 -28.94 -2.87
C SER A 37 0.29 -27.84 -3.92
N VAL A 38 0.90 -26.68 -3.64
CA VAL A 38 1.04 -25.59 -4.65
C VAL A 38 2.32 -25.67 -5.48
N GLY A 39 3.24 -26.59 -5.16
CA GLY A 39 4.52 -26.72 -5.90
C GLY A 39 5.65 -25.77 -5.47
N TYR A 40 5.51 -25.05 -4.36
CA TYR A 40 6.45 -24.01 -3.89
C TYR A 40 7.26 -24.40 -2.63
N THR A 41 7.59 -25.69 -2.45
CA THR A 41 8.36 -26.18 -1.29
C THR A 41 9.77 -25.57 -1.17
N SER A 42 10.34 -25.10 -2.28
CA SER A 42 11.62 -24.36 -2.31
C SER A 42 11.55 -23.08 -1.49
N VAL A 43 10.42 -22.35 -1.54
CA VAL A 43 10.20 -21.11 -0.79
C VAL A 43 10.21 -21.38 0.70
N PHE A 44 9.39 -22.34 1.14
CA PHE A 44 9.32 -22.76 2.54
C PHE A 44 10.68 -23.23 3.08
N SER A 45 11.32 -24.16 2.37
CA SER A 45 12.57 -24.77 2.84
C SER A 45 13.71 -23.75 2.91
N THR A 46 13.85 -22.87 1.91
CA THR A 46 14.87 -21.82 1.89
C THR A 46 14.66 -20.81 3.00
N MET A 47 13.42 -20.35 3.21
CA MET A 47 13.08 -19.45 4.31
C MET A 47 13.39 -20.10 5.67
N MET A 48 12.92 -21.33 5.89
CA MET A 48 13.08 -22.07 7.15
C MET A 48 14.55 -22.29 7.51
N TRP A 49 15.33 -22.85 6.59
CA TRP A 49 16.74 -23.16 6.86
C TRP A 49 17.58 -21.90 7.04
N THR A 50 17.25 -20.82 6.34
CA THR A 50 17.92 -19.53 6.51
C THR A 50 17.63 -18.94 7.88
N ARG A 51 16.35 -18.90 8.30
CA ARG A 51 15.94 -18.43 9.63
C ARG A 51 16.62 -19.25 10.74
N LEU A 52 16.61 -20.58 10.64
CA LEU A 52 17.28 -21.48 11.60
C LEU A 52 18.80 -21.29 11.60
N GLY A 53 19.41 -21.08 10.44
CA GLY A 53 20.84 -20.82 10.30
C GLY A 53 21.26 -19.52 10.98
N LEU A 54 20.55 -18.42 10.71
CA LEU A 54 20.77 -17.13 11.35
C LEU A 54 20.54 -17.20 12.87
N PHE A 55 19.45 -17.83 13.30
CA PHE A 55 19.19 -18.08 14.71
C PHE A 55 20.38 -18.77 15.37
N GLY A 56 20.83 -19.89 14.81
CA GLY A 56 21.92 -20.69 15.37
C GLY A 56 23.25 -19.94 15.43
N VAL A 57 23.65 -19.30 14.33
CA VAL A 57 24.93 -18.58 14.23
C VAL A 57 24.98 -17.42 15.22
N PHE A 58 23.98 -16.55 15.22
CA PHE A 58 24.00 -15.35 16.05
C PHE A 58 23.69 -15.65 17.52
N ALA A 59 22.87 -16.67 17.82
CA ALA A 59 22.67 -17.12 19.19
C ALA A 59 23.97 -17.67 19.80
N LEU A 60 24.69 -18.52 19.06
CA LEU A 60 25.96 -19.07 19.50
C LEU A 60 27.03 -17.98 19.64
N ALA A 61 27.12 -17.05 18.68
CA ALA A 61 28.06 -15.94 18.74
C ALA A 61 27.82 -15.07 19.98
N MET A 62 26.58 -14.66 20.24
CA MET A 62 26.24 -13.84 21.41
C MET A 62 26.40 -14.60 22.74
N ALA A 63 26.01 -15.87 22.78
CA ALA A 63 26.20 -16.71 23.96
C ALA A 63 27.70 -16.92 24.26
N ALA A 64 28.51 -17.22 23.25
CA ALA A 64 29.95 -17.36 23.40
C ALA A 64 30.60 -16.06 23.87
N TRP A 65 30.22 -14.92 23.29
CA TRP A 65 30.71 -13.61 23.68
C TRP A 65 30.34 -13.24 25.12
N THR A 66 29.07 -13.39 25.49
CA THR A 66 28.58 -13.09 26.84
C THR A 66 29.20 -14.03 27.88
N GLY A 67 29.25 -15.33 27.55
CA GLY A 67 29.88 -16.36 28.38
C GLY A 67 31.37 -16.10 28.59
N LEU A 68 32.09 -15.68 27.55
CA LEU A 68 33.49 -15.27 27.64
C LEU A 68 33.68 -14.09 28.60
N ASN A 69 32.89 -13.02 28.45
CA ASN A 69 32.96 -11.84 29.31
C ASN A 69 32.69 -12.16 30.78
N LEU A 70 31.62 -12.94 31.05
CA LEU A 70 31.30 -13.42 32.40
C LEU A 70 32.38 -14.34 32.96
N TYR A 71 32.94 -15.22 32.14
CA TYR A 71 34.02 -16.12 32.51
C TYR A 71 35.29 -15.34 32.88
N LEU A 72 35.70 -14.37 32.07
CA LEU A 72 36.86 -13.51 32.36
C LEU A 72 36.63 -12.73 33.66
N ALA A 73 35.43 -12.18 33.86
CA ALA A 73 35.10 -11.49 35.10
C ALA A 73 35.16 -12.40 36.33
N TYR A 74 34.67 -13.65 36.22
CA TYR A 74 34.75 -14.65 37.28
C TYR A 74 36.18 -15.15 37.53
N ARG A 75 36.98 -15.32 36.47
CA ARG A 75 38.36 -15.82 36.51
C ARG A 75 39.33 -14.82 37.14
N PHE A 76 39.08 -13.53 36.95
CA PHE A 76 39.87 -12.43 37.49
C PHE A 76 39.26 -11.79 38.75
N ARG A 77 38.39 -12.52 39.45
CA ARG A 77 37.87 -12.08 40.75
C ARG A 77 39.00 -11.95 41.78
N PRO A 78 38.92 -10.99 42.72
CA PRO A 78 39.87 -10.89 43.82
C PRO A 78 39.74 -12.08 44.79
N ASP A 79 40.87 -12.58 45.31
CA ASP A 79 40.93 -13.73 46.22
C ASP A 79 40.46 -13.41 47.66
N THR A 80 40.45 -12.13 48.04
CA THR A 80 40.04 -11.66 49.37
C THR A 80 38.92 -10.63 49.28
N TRP A 81 37.82 -10.85 50.02
CA TRP A 81 36.66 -9.96 50.03
C TRP A 81 36.77 -8.92 51.16
N PRO A 82 36.53 -7.62 50.88
CA PRO A 82 36.43 -6.60 51.92
C PRO A 82 35.09 -6.67 52.65
N ALA A 83 35.12 -6.54 53.97
CA ALA A 83 33.92 -6.44 54.81
C ALA A 83 33.33 -5.00 54.74
N THR A 84 32.51 -4.73 53.72
CA THR A 84 31.67 -3.51 53.65
C THR A 84 30.19 -3.91 53.67
N SER A 85 29.32 -3.03 54.21
CA SER A 85 27.87 -3.30 54.35
C SER A 85 27.15 -3.59 53.02
N GLU A 86 27.58 -2.96 51.92
CA GLU A 86 27.10 -3.27 50.56
C GLU A 86 27.48 -4.69 50.10
N GLN A 87 28.66 -5.18 50.49
CA GLN A 87 29.13 -6.50 50.10
C GLN A 87 28.55 -7.62 50.97
N GLU A 88 28.19 -7.33 52.22
CA GLU A 88 27.52 -8.24 53.14
C GLU A 88 26.13 -8.68 52.62
N GLY A 89 25.39 -7.76 51.97
CA GLY A 89 24.12 -8.10 51.29
C GLY A 89 24.29 -8.98 50.04
N LEU A 90 25.45 -8.91 49.39
CA LEU A 90 25.78 -9.71 48.20
C LEU A 90 26.34 -11.10 48.53
N GLU A 91 26.81 -11.33 49.77
CA GLU A 91 27.32 -12.64 50.22
C GLU A 91 26.28 -13.75 50.01
N ARG A 92 25.01 -13.49 50.33
CA ARG A 92 23.91 -14.45 50.15
C ARG A 92 23.69 -14.85 48.68
N TYR A 93 23.90 -13.92 47.75
CA TYR A 93 23.83 -14.21 46.31
C TYR A 93 25.07 -14.97 45.83
N ARG A 94 26.26 -14.62 46.33
CA ARG A 94 27.51 -15.33 46.02
C ARG A 94 27.50 -16.77 46.51
N GLU A 95 26.96 -17.05 47.70
CA GLU A 95 26.84 -18.40 48.24
C GLU A 95 25.93 -19.29 47.37
N LEU A 96 24.89 -18.71 46.75
CA LEU A 96 24.00 -19.42 45.83
C LEU A 96 24.61 -19.65 44.44
N ILE A 97 25.37 -18.67 43.93
CA ILE A 97 25.88 -18.67 42.55
C ILE A 97 27.24 -19.36 42.45
N SER A 98 28.17 -19.09 43.37
CA SER A 98 29.58 -19.50 43.28
C SER A 98 29.81 -21.02 43.20
N PRO A 99 29.07 -21.88 43.95
CA PRO A 99 29.23 -23.33 43.86
C PRO A 99 28.87 -23.91 42.47
N ARG A 100 28.09 -23.18 41.67
CA ARG A 100 27.66 -23.58 40.33
C ARG A 100 27.87 -22.46 39.31
N ALA A 101 28.93 -21.66 39.47
CA ALA A 101 29.17 -20.49 38.63
C ALA A 101 29.19 -20.81 37.13
N GLY A 102 29.78 -21.94 36.73
CA GLY A 102 29.78 -22.38 35.33
C GLY A 102 28.38 -22.62 34.76
N TRP A 103 27.45 -23.18 35.54
CA TRP A 103 26.06 -23.39 35.12
C TRP A 103 25.28 -22.07 35.02
N TRP A 104 25.53 -21.13 35.93
CA TRP A 104 24.91 -19.80 35.86
C TRP A 104 25.43 -18.98 34.69
N ILE A 105 26.76 -18.98 34.44
CA ILE A 105 27.36 -18.33 33.28
C ILE A 105 26.80 -18.93 32.00
N GLY A 106 26.77 -20.26 31.88
CA GLY A 106 26.19 -20.95 30.73
C GLY A 106 24.71 -20.65 30.55
N GLY A 107 23.93 -20.63 31.64
CA GLY A 107 22.49 -20.32 31.60
C GLY A 107 22.18 -18.89 31.16
N VAL A 108 22.87 -17.90 31.72
CA VAL A 108 22.71 -16.48 31.34
C VAL A 108 23.16 -16.26 29.89
N ALA A 109 24.30 -16.83 29.51
CA ALA A 109 24.81 -16.75 28.15
C ALA A 109 23.84 -17.39 27.13
N ALA A 110 23.26 -18.55 27.46
CA ALA A 110 22.28 -19.22 26.61
C ALA A 110 21.00 -18.38 26.44
N ILE A 111 20.47 -17.81 27.53
CA ILE A 111 19.26 -16.97 27.46
C ILE A 111 19.51 -15.74 26.57
N ILE A 112 20.61 -15.02 26.80
CA ILE A 112 20.98 -13.84 26.00
C ILE A 112 21.25 -14.23 24.54
N GLY A 113 21.90 -15.38 24.31
CA GLY A 113 22.08 -15.95 22.99
C GLY A 113 20.77 -16.22 22.28
N ILE A 114 19.81 -16.86 22.93
CA ILE A 114 18.49 -17.15 22.35
C ILE A 114 17.77 -15.86 21.93
N PHE A 115 17.79 -14.80 22.74
CA PHE A 115 17.22 -13.50 22.36
C PHE A 115 17.91 -12.91 21.12
N ALA A 116 19.24 -12.97 21.06
CA ALA A 116 19.99 -12.49 19.90
C ALA A 116 19.71 -13.32 18.64
N GLY A 117 19.61 -14.64 18.76
CA GLY A 117 19.23 -15.52 17.64
C GLY A 117 17.81 -15.25 17.16
N MET A 118 16.84 -15.06 18.07
CA MET A 118 15.45 -14.72 17.72
C MET A 118 15.38 -13.39 16.97
N SER A 119 16.18 -12.40 17.38
CA SER A 119 16.28 -11.12 16.66
C SER A 119 17.01 -11.23 15.32
N ALA A 120 17.96 -12.16 15.17
CA ALA A 120 18.73 -12.32 13.93
C ALA A 120 17.95 -13.08 12.86
N GLN A 121 17.14 -14.07 13.23
CA GLN A 121 16.37 -14.84 12.24
C GLN A 121 15.33 -14.01 11.50
N SER A 122 14.85 -12.89 12.06
CA SER A 122 13.92 -12.01 11.36
C SER A 122 14.58 -11.26 10.20
N ARG A 123 15.92 -11.23 10.11
CA ARG A 123 16.70 -10.59 9.03
C ARG A 123 17.06 -11.56 7.90
N TRP A 124 16.22 -12.57 7.69
CA TRP A 124 16.47 -13.62 6.70
C TRP A 124 16.46 -13.08 5.26
N GLU A 125 15.51 -12.21 4.91
CA GLU A 125 15.47 -11.51 3.60
C GLU A 125 16.75 -10.70 3.37
N THR A 126 17.11 -9.86 4.34
CA THR A 126 18.32 -9.03 4.29
C THR A 126 19.59 -9.87 4.04
N TRP A 127 19.69 -11.05 4.66
CA TRP A 127 20.82 -11.95 4.43
C TRP A 127 20.80 -12.62 3.05
N LEU A 128 19.65 -13.05 2.57
CA LEU A 128 19.53 -13.68 1.25
C LEU A 128 19.84 -12.68 0.14
N LEU A 129 19.28 -11.48 0.22
CA LEU A 129 19.57 -10.37 -0.68
C LEU A 129 21.03 -9.93 -0.59
N PHE A 130 21.64 -9.89 0.61
CA PHE A 130 23.07 -9.62 0.74
C PHE A 130 23.94 -10.61 -0.04
N ARG A 131 23.50 -11.87 -0.13
CA ARG A 131 24.25 -12.95 -0.78
C ARG A 131 24.07 -12.95 -2.30
N GLN A 132 22.85 -12.77 -2.78
CA GLN A 132 22.46 -12.93 -4.19
C GLN A 132 22.15 -11.62 -4.90
N GLY A 133 22.19 -10.49 -4.19
CA GLY A 133 21.85 -9.17 -4.75
C GLY A 133 22.76 -8.75 -5.90
N GLY A 134 22.12 -8.21 -6.93
CA GLY A 134 22.73 -7.78 -8.18
C GLY A 134 23.17 -6.31 -8.21
N SER A 135 23.42 -5.83 -9.42
CA SER A 135 23.63 -4.42 -9.76
C SER A 135 22.31 -3.84 -10.26
N PHE A 136 22.05 -2.57 -9.95
CA PHE A 136 21.01 -1.80 -10.65
C PHE A 136 21.55 -1.14 -11.92
N ASP A 137 22.87 -1.16 -12.11
CA ASP A 137 23.57 -0.38 -13.14
C ASP A 137 23.24 1.12 -13.07
N HIS A 138 22.87 1.57 -11.86
CA HIS A 138 22.47 2.93 -11.55
C HIS A 138 23.33 3.43 -10.37
N PRO A 139 24.51 4.01 -10.64
CA PRO A 139 25.39 4.52 -9.60
C PRO A 139 24.85 5.80 -8.98
N ASP A 140 24.95 5.91 -7.65
CA ASP A 140 24.57 7.13 -6.96
C ASP A 140 25.44 8.31 -7.43
N PRO A 141 24.86 9.51 -7.59
CA PRO A 141 25.53 10.61 -8.27
C PRO A 141 26.66 11.26 -7.46
N VAL A 142 26.74 11.00 -6.14
CA VAL A 142 27.69 11.68 -5.23
C VAL A 142 28.83 10.78 -4.78
N LEU A 143 28.53 9.54 -4.39
CA LEU A 143 29.47 8.55 -3.87
C LEU A 143 29.85 7.49 -4.93
N HIS A 144 29.18 7.47 -6.08
CA HIS A 144 29.44 6.59 -7.23
C HIS A 144 29.39 5.08 -6.90
N MET A 145 28.59 4.72 -5.91
CA MET A 145 28.25 3.37 -5.54
C MET A 145 26.96 2.98 -6.25
N ASP A 146 26.91 1.80 -6.86
CA ASP A 146 25.68 1.27 -7.45
C ASP A 146 24.53 1.21 -6.43
N ALA A 147 23.30 1.50 -6.85
CA ALA A 147 22.12 1.43 -5.98
C ALA A 147 21.96 0.05 -5.31
N GLY A 148 22.43 -1.03 -5.95
CA GLY A 148 22.47 -2.38 -5.37
C GLY A 148 23.36 -2.52 -4.13
N PHE A 149 24.34 -1.63 -3.93
CA PHE A 149 25.05 -1.57 -2.65
C PHE A 149 24.11 -1.15 -1.52
N TYR A 150 23.25 -0.15 -1.75
CA TYR A 150 22.33 0.39 -0.75
C TYR A 150 21.17 -0.57 -0.48
N VAL A 151 20.58 -1.14 -1.54
CA VAL A 151 19.44 -2.05 -1.42
C VAL A 151 19.84 -3.42 -0.87
N PHE A 152 20.92 -4.02 -1.38
CA PHE A 152 21.24 -5.42 -1.05
C PHE A 152 22.29 -5.57 0.05
N ARG A 153 23.29 -4.68 0.13
CA ARG A 153 24.49 -4.93 0.94
C ARG A 153 24.53 -4.13 2.23
N LEU A 154 24.21 -2.84 2.16
CA LEU A 154 24.28 -1.90 3.28
C LEU A 154 23.42 -2.34 4.49
N PRO A 155 22.17 -2.84 4.33
CA PRO A 155 21.32 -3.17 5.47
C PRO A 155 21.90 -4.34 6.30
N PHE A 156 22.54 -5.30 5.65
CA PHE A 156 23.21 -6.40 6.36
C PHE A 156 24.46 -5.92 7.11
N TRP A 157 25.26 -5.02 6.53
CA TRP A 157 26.38 -4.41 7.24
C TRP A 157 25.93 -3.61 8.46
N GLN A 158 24.87 -2.81 8.32
CA GLN A 158 24.26 -2.08 9.44
C GLN A 158 23.76 -3.05 10.52
N PHE A 159 23.12 -4.15 10.14
CA PHE A 159 22.72 -5.20 11.08
C PHE A 159 23.91 -5.79 11.85
N LEU A 160 25.02 -6.12 11.17
CA LEU A 160 26.24 -6.64 11.82
C LEU A 160 26.86 -5.63 12.77
N ILE A 161 26.86 -4.34 12.41
CA ILE A 161 27.33 -3.25 13.27
C ILE A 161 26.44 -3.11 14.51
N GLY A 162 25.10 -3.14 14.32
CA GLY A 162 24.12 -3.13 15.41
C GLY A 162 24.27 -4.33 16.35
N PHE A 163 24.44 -5.54 15.81
CA PHE A 163 24.75 -6.75 16.58
C PHE A 163 26.06 -6.61 17.35
N GLY A 164 27.11 -6.05 16.72
CA GLY A 164 28.38 -5.75 17.37
C GLY A 164 28.23 -4.81 18.56
N PHE A 165 27.47 -3.72 18.41
CA PHE A 165 27.16 -2.81 19.51
C PHE A 165 26.41 -3.51 20.64
N ALA A 166 25.36 -4.27 20.32
CA ALA A 166 24.60 -5.04 21.29
C ALA A 166 25.51 -6.00 22.05
N ALA A 167 26.39 -6.74 21.36
CA ALA A 167 27.34 -7.65 21.96
C ALA A 167 28.29 -6.92 22.92
N VAL A 168 28.87 -5.78 22.52
CA VAL A 168 29.76 -5.01 23.38
C VAL A 168 29.03 -4.46 24.61
N VAL A 169 27.83 -3.88 24.43
CA VAL A 169 27.03 -3.34 25.55
C VAL A 169 26.65 -4.45 26.52
N VAL A 170 26.16 -5.58 26.04
CA VAL A 170 25.86 -6.76 26.86
C VAL A 170 27.11 -7.25 27.56
N GLY A 171 28.26 -7.31 26.87
CA GLY A 171 29.55 -7.67 27.45
C GLY A 171 29.98 -6.74 28.58
N ILE A 172 29.78 -5.42 28.41
CA ILE A 172 30.04 -4.40 29.45
C ILE A 172 29.11 -4.61 30.64
N LEU A 173 27.80 -4.72 30.42
CA LEU A 173 26.82 -4.90 31.49
C LEU A 173 27.03 -6.21 32.25
N ALA A 174 27.30 -7.31 31.54
CA ALA A 174 27.60 -8.61 32.12
C ALA A 174 28.89 -8.54 32.95
N SER A 175 29.96 -7.92 32.42
CA SER A 175 31.23 -7.74 33.11
C SER A 175 31.09 -6.83 34.34
N LEU A 176 30.40 -5.70 34.24
CA LEU A 176 30.12 -4.79 35.36
C LEU A 176 29.34 -5.50 36.47
N SER A 177 28.27 -6.23 36.10
CA SER A 177 27.45 -6.99 37.03
C SER A 177 28.27 -8.06 37.75
N ALA A 178 29.09 -8.81 37.01
CA ALA A 178 29.97 -9.82 37.60
C ALA A 178 31.06 -9.18 38.48
N TYR A 179 31.69 -8.08 38.08
CA TYR A 179 32.70 -7.38 38.87
C TYR A 179 32.12 -6.74 40.13
N TYR A 180 30.90 -6.22 40.07
CA TYR A 180 30.18 -5.74 41.24
C TYR A 180 29.82 -6.90 42.18
N LEU A 181 29.25 -7.98 41.63
CA LEU A 181 28.90 -9.18 42.38
C LEU A 181 30.13 -9.76 43.09
N TYR A 182 31.29 -9.88 42.44
CA TYR A 182 32.50 -10.46 43.05
C TYR A 182 33.44 -9.45 43.74
N GLY A 183 33.02 -8.18 43.88
CA GLY A 183 33.74 -7.16 44.67
C GLY A 183 34.98 -6.54 44.01
N ALA A 184 35.14 -6.74 42.70
CA ALA A 184 36.19 -6.14 41.87
C ALA A 184 35.90 -4.68 41.48
N LEU A 185 34.63 -4.24 41.57
CA LEU A 185 34.14 -2.88 41.39
C LEU A 185 33.41 -2.42 42.66
N ARG A 186 33.63 -1.18 43.12
CA ARG A 186 33.04 -0.62 44.35
C ARG A 186 32.57 0.81 44.12
N PHE A 187 31.40 1.16 44.68
CA PHE A 187 30.86 2.53 44.64
C PHE A 187 31.23 3.35 45.89
N SER A 188 31.45 2.69 47.04
CA SER A 188 31.79 3.32 48.33
C SER A 188 33.03 2.69 49.00
N GLY A 189 33.74 3.46 49.84
CA GLY A 189 34.93 3.03 50.60
C GLY A 189 36.24 3.79 50.31
N GLN A 190 37.20 3.71 51.24
CA GLN A 190 38.53 4.35 51.12
C GLN A 190 39.52 3.39 50.43
N GLY A 191 40.08 3.77 49.26
CA GLY A 191 40.99 2.94 48.45
C GLY A 191 40.67 2.95 46.95
N ASP A 192 41.36 2.11 46.16
CA ASP A 192 41.10 1.96 44.71
C ASP A 192 39.70 1.37 44.47
N ARG A 193 38.85 2.10 43.72
CA ARG A 193 37.44 1.73 43.45
C ARG A 193 37.27 0.56 42.47
N MET A 194 38.33 0.21 41.73
CA MET A 194 38.32 -0.87 40.74
C MET A 194 39.69 -1.55 40.65
N THR A 195 39.72 -2.87 40.52
CA THR A 195 40.98 -3.62 40.31
C THR A 195 41.62 -3.30 38.95
N ASN A 196 42.95 -3.44 38.84
CA ASN A 196 43.64 -3.17 37.56
C ASN A 196 43.16 -4.08 36.43
N VAL A 197 42.85 -5.35 36.72
CA VAL A 197 42.38 -6.31 35.69
C VAL A 197 40.96 -5.97 35.23
N ALA A 198 40.06 -5.62 36.16
CA ALA A 198 38.72 -5.13 35.79
C ALA A 198 38.79 -3.82 34.99
N ARG A 199 39.71 -2.91 35.34
CA ARG A 199 39.95 -1.68 34.59
C ARG A 199 40.38 -1.97 33.16
N ILE A 200 41.36 -2.86 32.95
CA ILE A 200 41.85 -3.22 31.61
C ILE A 200 40.73 -3.88 30.80
N HIS A 201 40.03 -4.86 31.37
CA HIS A 201 38.95 -5.56 30.65
C HIS A 201 37.83 -4.61 30.20
N LEU A 202 37.31 -3.78 31.11
CA LEU A 202 36.28 -2.79 30.75
C LEU A 202 36.78 -1.73 29.78
N SER A 203 38.06 -1.34 29.87
CA SER A 203 38.67 -0.39 28.92
C SER A 203 38.81 -1.00 27.52
N VAL A 204 39.10 -2.30 27.42
CA VAL A 204 39.11 -3.01 26.12
C VAL A 204 37.72 -3.02 25.51
N LEU A 205 36.68 -3.29 26.30
CA LEU A 205 35.29 -3.25 25.81
C LEU A 205 34.87 -1.84 25.37
N VAL A 206 35.24 -0.80 26.11
CA VAL A 206 34.99 0.59 25.70
C VAL A 206 35.79 0.98 24.45
N ALA A 207 37.04 0.55 24.34
CA ALA A 207 37.83 0.78 23.13
C ALA A 207 37.24 0.05 21.92
N LEU A 208 36.72 -1.18 22.11
CA LEU A 208 36.00 -1.91 21.07
C LEU A 208 34.71 -1.19 20.66
N PHE A 209 33.97 -0.63 21.62
CA PHE A 209 32.80 0.21 21.34
C PHE A 209 33.16 1.42 20.48
N LEU A 210 34.26 2.11 20.79
CA LEU A 210 34.73 3.25 19.99
C LEU A 210 35.26 2.83 18.61
N GLY A 211 35.90 1.66 18.51
CA GLY A 211 36.27 1.06 17.23
C GLY A 211 35.04 0.76 16.36
N LEU A 212 33.99 0.18 16.94
CA LEU A 212 32.71 -0.01 16.27
C LEU A 212 32.06 1.32 15.87
N LYS A 213 32.18 2.38 16.70
CA LYS A 213 31.74 3.73 16.29
C LYS A 213 32.48 4.26 15.08
N ALA A 214 33.79 4.03 14.98
CA ALA A 214 34.55 4.42 13.79
C ALA A 214 34.06 3.66 12.53
N VAL A 215 33.75 2.37 12.65
CA VAL A 215 33.16 1.60 11.55
C VAL A 215 31.75 2.10 11.22
N ALA A 216 30.92 2.36 12.23
CA ALA A 216 29.57 2.92 12.04
C ALA A 216 29.64 4.26 11.30
N TYR A 217 30.48 5.20 11.73
CA TYR A 217 30.64 6.49 11.05
C TYR A 217 31.12 6.37 9.60
N TYR A 218 31.83 5.30 9.24
CA TYR A 218 32.18 5.04 7.85
C TYR A 218 30.95 4.68 7.01
N PHE A 219 30.07 3.84 7.54
CA PHE A 219 28.83 3.39 6.89
C PHE A 219 27.71 4.44 6.95
N ASP A 220 27.57 5.19 8.05
CA ASP A 220 26.60 6.29 8.22
C ASP A 220 26.68 7.35 7.10
N ARG A 221 27.80 7.40 6.36
CA ARG A 221 27.98 8.31 5.22
C ARG A 221 27.11 7.94 4.03
N PHE A 222 26.84 6.65 3.85
CA PHE A 222 25.98 6.15 2.78
C PHE A 222 24.52 6.43 3.10
N ASP A 223 24.11 6.37 4.37
CA ASP A 223 22.73 6.66 4.79
C ASP A 223 22.27 8.08 4.40
N PHE A 224 23.20 9.02 4.18
CA PHE A 224 22.82 10.36 3.72
C PHE A 224 22.13 10.35 2.35
N THR A 225 22.32 9.34 1.51
CA THR A 225 21.63 9.29 0.21
C THR A 225 20.19 8.79 0.32
N THR A 226 19.80 8.18 1.44
CA THR A 226 18.46 7.61 1.67
C THR A 226 17.68 8.30 2.79
N GLN A 227 18.26 9.31 3.44
CA GLN A 227 17.64 10.12 4.48
C GLN A 227 17.03 11.41 3.93
N ASP A 228 16.02 11.93 4.63
CA ASP A 228 15.36 13.18 4.27
C ASP A 228 16.26 14.39 4.45
N ASN A 229 16.24 15.26 3.44
CA ASN A 229 16.88 16.55 3.47
C ASN A 229 16.06 17.53 4.33
N GLN A 230 16.66 18.04 5.39
CA GLN A 230 15.98 18.94 6.34
C GLN A 230 15.63 20.31 5.77
N VAL A 231 16.18 20.69 4.61
CA VAL A 231 15.93 21.98 3.95
C VAL A 231 14.85 21.85 2.87
N THR A 232 14.91 20.81 2.05
CA THR A 232 13.99 20.63 0.93
C THR A 232 12.82 19.69 1.21
N GLY A 233 12.91 18.85 2.24
CA GLY A 233 11.90 17.86 2.59
C GLY A 233 11.78 16.72 1.56
N ILE A 234 12.83 16.47 0.79
CA ILE A 234 12.92 15.33 -0.15
C ILE A 234 14.02 14.37 0.31
N VAL A 235 13.95 13.11 -0.10
CA VAL A 235 14.99 12.12 0.19
C VAL A 235 16.28 12.42 -0.56
N GLY A 236 17.41 12.22 0.12
CA GLY A 236 18.75 12.39 -0.42
C GLY A 236 19.43 13.64 0.14
N GLY A 237 20.66 13.45 0.62
CA GLY A 237 21.40 14.47 1.34
C GLY A 237 21.68 15.69 0.44
N GLY A 238 21.34 16.86 0.98
CA GLY A 238 21.58 18.15 0.36
C GLY A 238 23.01 18.64 0.49
N TYR A 239 23.18 19.95 0.26
CA TYR A 239 24.51 20.57 0.33
C TYR A 239 25.11 20.47 1.74
N THR A 240 24.29 20.65 2.76
CA THR A 240 24.74 20.59 4.16
C THR A 240 25.19 19.18 4.54
N GLU A 241 24.43 18.17 4.12
CA GLU A 241 24.69 16.77 4.42
C GLU A 241 25.96 16.30 3.71
N MET A 242 26.04 16.53 2.39
CA MET A 242 27.14 16.03 1.55
C MET A 242 28.45 16.80 1.74
N THR A 243 28.40 18.04 2.20
CA THR A 243 29.62 18.83 2.47
C THR A 243 29.96 18.88 3.95
N ALA A 244 29.04 19.26 4.82
CA ALA A 244 29.34 19.51 6.23
C ALA A 244 29.32 18.22 7.05
N LEU A 245 28.22 17.46 7.00
CA LEU A 245 28.06 16.24 7.78
C LEU A 245 28.99 15.11 7.31
N MET A 246 29.17 14.96 5.99
CA MET A 246 30.14 14.02 5.42
C MET A 246 31.56 14.24 5.99
N ASN A 247 32.02 15.49 6.01
CA ASN A 247 33.32 15.85 6.58
C ASN A 247 33.39 15.64 8.10
N ALA A 248 32.29 15.92 8.81
CA ALA A 248 32.17 15.64 10.24
C ALA A 248 32.31 14.14 10.54
N LYS A 249 31.62 13.27 9.80
CA LYS A 249 31.73 11.81 9.93
C LYS A 249 33.16 11.35 9.68
N ASN A 250 33.82 11.84 8.63
CA ASN A 250 35.22 11.53 8.34
C ASN A 250 36.17 11.90 9.50
N ALA A 251 35.96 13.06 10.15
CA ALA A 251 36.74 13.45 11.32
C ALA A 251 36.46 12.55 12.55
N LEU A 252 35.19 12.19 12.77
CA LEU A 252 34.77 11.37 13.90
C LEU A 252 35.30 9.94 13.84
N ILE A 253 35.53 9.38 12.65
CA ILE A 253 36.22 8.10 12.46
C ILE A 253 37.60 8.15 13.14
N TRP A 254 38.42 9.14 12.77
CA TRP A 254 39.78 9.29 13.32
C TRP A 254 39.77 9.60 14.82
N VAL A 255 38.89 10.51 15.26
CA VAL A 255 38.77 10.86 16.68
C VAL A 255 38.39 9.65 17.53
N SER A 256 37.48 8.80 17.05
CA SER A 256 37.07 7.57 17.74
C SER A 256 38.20 6.54 17.81
N LEU A 257 38.95 6.34 16.72
CA LEU A 257 40.11 5.46 16.68
C LEU A 257 41.22 5.92 17.63
N ILE A 258 41.53 7.22 17.63
CA ILE A 258 42.54 7.81 18.52
C ILE A 258 42.10 7.65 19.97
N ALA A 259 40.83 7.93 20.29
CA ALA A 259 40.31 7.76 21.63
C ALA A 259 40.35 6.30 22.10
N ALA A 260 40.03 5.34 21.22
CA ALA A 260 40.15 3.90 21.52
C ALA A 260 41.60 3.53 21.88
N VAL A 261 42.58 3.98 21.09
CA VAL A 261 44.02 3.73 21.35
C VAL A 261 44.46 4.38 22.67
N VAL A 262 44.07 5.63 22.91
CA VAL A 262 44.36 6.35 24.17
C VAL A 262 43.82 5.56 25.36
N ILE A 263 42.54 5.13 25.33
CA ILE A 263 41.94 4.35 26.41
C ILE A 263 42.73 3.05 26.66
N LEU A 264 43.13 2.33 25.61
CA LEU A 264 43.91 1.10 25.75
C LEU A 264 45.30 1.34 26.38
N VAL A 265 46.05 2.34 25.89
CA VAL A 265 47.41 2.63 26.36
C VAL A 265 47.40 3.09 27.83
N PHE A 266 46.50 4.01 28.19
CA PHE A 266 46.47 4.58 29.53
C PHE A 266 45.90 3.61 30.57
N SER A 267 44.98 2.73 30.19
CA SER A 267 44.43 1.71 31.08
C SER A 267 45.37 0.53 31.32
N TRP A 268 46.31 0.24 30.40
CA TRP A 268 47.26 -0.86 30.52
C TRP A 268 48.49 -0.51 31.37
N GLY A 269 49.12 0.66 31.20
CA GLY A 269 50.49 0.87 31.69
C GLY A 269 50.80 2.11 32.53
N PHE A 270 50.06 3.22 32.39
CA PHE A 270 50.63 4.53 32.76
C PHE A 270 49.97 5.27 33.94
N THR A 271 48.67 5.09 34.20
CA THR A 271 48.00 5.75 35.34
C THR A 271 46.93 4.87 35.98
N ARG A 272 46.78 4.92 37.32
CA ARG A 272 45.68 4.23 38.03
C ARG A 272 44.37 5.04 38.05
N SER A 273 44.28 6.11 37.27
CA SER A 273 43.16 7.06 37.28
C SER A 273 42.19 6.80 36.13
N LEU A 274 40.89 6.89 36.41
CA LEU A 274 39.83 6.84 35.38
C LEU A 274 39.65 8.18 34.65
N ALA A 275 40.34 9.24 35.09
CA ALA A 275 40.14 10.59 34.56
C ALA A 275 40.51 10.72 33.07
N LEU A 276 41.60 10.08 32.62
CA LEU A 276 42.06 10.19 31.23
C LEU A 276 41.18 9.40 30.24
N PRO A 277 40.80 8.13 30.51
CA PRO A 277 39.80 7.44 29.69
C PRO A 277 38.46 8.15 29.64
N ALA A 278 37.99 8.70 30.78
CA ALA A 278 36.77 9.48 30.83
C ALA A 278 36.87 10.78 30.04
N ALA A 279 38.02 11.47 30.08
CA ALA A 279 38.28 12.67 29.29
C ALA A 279 38.34 12.37 27.78
N ALA A 280 38.96 11.26 27.37
CA ALA A 280 39.00 10.82 25.97
C ALA A 280 37.59 10.52 25.45
N LEU A 281 36.78 9.80 26.22
CA LEU A 281 35.38 9.53 25.90
C LEU A 281 34.56 10.82 25.84
N GLY A 282 34.73 11.71 26.82
CA GLY A 282 34.07 13.02 26.86
C GLY A 282 34.43 13.89 25.66
N LEU A 283 35.69 13.87 25.22
CA LEU A 283 36.13 14.60 24.03
C LEU A 283 35.47 14.07 22.76
N VAL A 284 35.34 12.74 22.60
CA VAL A 284 34.61 12.14 21.46
C VAL A 284 33.16 12.63 21.46
N VAL A 285 32.49 12.60 22.60
CA VAL A 285 31.09 13.05 22.74
C VAL A 285 30.95 14.54 22.39
N VAL A 286 31.80 15.40 22.95
CA VAL A 286 31.78 16.84 22.67
C VAL A 286 32.07 17.11 21.19
N THR A 287 33.03 16.39 20.60
CA THR A 287 33.36 16.53 19.18
C THR A 287 32.21 16.06 18.30
N ALA A 288 31.54 14.96 18.65
CA ALA A 288 30.37 14.46 17.92
C ALA A 288 29.22 15.47 17.94
N ILE A 289 28.93 16.07 19.10
CA ILE A 289 27.90 17.12 19.22
C ILE A 289 28.29 18.37 18.41
N ALA A 290 29.53 18.83 18.52
CA ALA A 290 30.00 20.02 17.82
C ALA A 290 30.04 19.82 16.30
N ALA A 291 30.59 18.70 15.84
CA ALA A 291 30.75 18.41 14.41
C ALA A 291 29.44 17.96 13.75
N GLY A 292 28.55 17.27 14.48
CA GLY A 292 27.27 16.79 13.96
C GLY A 292 26.10 17.77 14.12
N GLY A 293 26.16 18.70 15.07
CA GLY A 293 25.08 19.67 15.33
C GLY A 293 25.45 21.10 14.97
N ILE A 294 26.49 21.64 15.60
CA ILE A 294 26.83 23.06 15.48
C ILE A 294 27.32 23.40 14.07
N TYR A 295 28.27 22.63 13.52
CA TYR A 295 28.86 22.93 12.21
C TYR A 295 27.84 22.86 11.06
N PRO A 296 27.00 21.81 10.94
CA PRO A 296 25.94 21.74 9.94
C PRO A 296 24.91 22.85 10.08
N ALA A 297 24.49 23.21 11.30
CA ALA A 297 23.56 24.31 11.52
C ALA A 297 24.11 25.66 11.01
N VAL A 298 25.42 25.90 11.18
CA VAL A 298 26.06 27.10 10.62
C VAL A 298 26.07 27.06 9.09
N VAL A 299 26.39 25.93 8.47
CA VAL A 299 26.38 25.82 7.00
C VAL A 299 24.96 26.02 6.45
N ARG A 300 23.96 25.39 7.07
CA ARG A 300 22.55 25.49 6.71
C ARG A 300 22.06 26.94 6.74
N ASN A 301 22.11 27.57 7.90
CA ASN A 301 21.46 28.87 8.13
C ASN A 301 22.18 30.02 7.42
N PHE A 302 23.50 29.93 7.22
CA PHE A 302 24.29 31.03 6.65
C PHE A 302 24.68 30.84 5.18
N GLN A 303 24.69 29.61 4.65
CA GLN A 303 25.07 29.38 3.24
C GLN A 303 23.92 28.82 2.40
N VAL A 304 23.11 27.92 2.95
CA VAL A 304 22.11 27.16 2.19
C VAL A 304 20.77 27.87 2.17
N GLU A 305 20.14 28.10 3.32
CA GLU A 305 18.79 28.69 3.39
C GLU A 305 18.68 30.04 2.64
N PRO A 306 19.67 30.96 2.72
CA PRO A 306 19.60 32.21 1.96
C PRO A 306 19.74 32.06 0.43
N ASN A 307 20.26 30.93 -0.06
CA ASN A 307 20.52 30.66 -1.47
C ASN A 307 20.04 29.26 -1.87
N ARG A 308 18.83 28.87 -1.42
CA ARG A 308 18.33 27.50 -1.49
C ARG A 308 18.34 26.93 -2.91
N PRO A 309 17.77 27.58 -3.96
CA PRO A 309 17.79 27.03 -5.31
C PRO A 309 19.21 26.78 -5.86
N GLN A 310 20.18 27.64 -5.54
CA GLN A 310 21.55 27.49 -6.06
C GLN A 310 22.36 26.44 -5.30
N ARG A 311 22.11 26.25 -4.00
CA ARG A 311 22.85 25.30 -3.17
C ARG A 311 22.24 23.90 -3.18
N GLU A 312 20.92 23.81 -3.14
CA GLU A 312 20.18 22.55 -3.12
C GLU A 312 19.83 22.05 -4.53
N GLY A 313 19.80 22.91 -5.54
CA GLY A 313 19.40 22.56 -6.92
C GLY A 313 20.05 21.29 -7.48
N PRO A 314 21.38 21.12 -7.45
CA PRO A 314 22.02 19.90 -7.94
C PRO A 314 21.58 18.63 -7.20
N TYR A 315 21.37 18.70 -5.88
CA TYR A 315 20.94 17.56 -5.08
C TYR A 315 19.45 17.26 -5.27
N ALA A 316 18.63 18.30 -5.46
CA ALA A 316 17.24 18.12 -5.85
C ALA A 316 17.12 17.49 -7.24
N GLN A 317 18.00 17.83 -8.19
CA GLN A 317 18.02 17.16 -9.50
C GLN A 317 18.31 15.67 -9.36
N HIS A 318 19.27 15.30 -8.52
CA HIS A 318 19.55 13.89 -8.23
C HIS A 318 18.33 13.16 -7.68
N THR A 319 17.57 13.79 -6.78
CA THR A 319 16.32 13.21 -6.27
C THR A 319 15.24 13.12 -7.33
N ILE A 320 15.09 14.13 -8.21
CA ILE A 320 14.11 14.09 -9.32
C ILE A 320 14.42 12.93 -10.26
N ASP A 321 15.67 12.86 -10.73
CA ASP A 321 16.12 11.81 -11.66
C ASP A 321 16.01 10.42 -11.02
N GLY A 322 16.44 10.28 -9.76
CA GLY A 322 16.40 9.03 -9.02
C GLY A 322 14.97 8.58 -8.67
N THR A 323 14.07 9.51 -8.35
CA THR A 323 12.64 9.20 -8.14
C THR A 323 11.97 8.76 -9.44
N ARG A 324 12.21 9.46 -10.55
CA ARG A 324 11.67 9.05 -11.85
C ARG A 324 12.16 7.68 -12.27
N TYR A 325 13.45 7.39 -12.08
CA TYR A 325 13.98 6.04 -12.26
C TYR A 325 13.28 5.06 -11.32
N ALA A 326 13.32 5.26 -10.00
CA ALA A 326 12.90 4.27 -9.02
C ALA A 326 11.41 3.93 -9.04
N TYR A 327 10.57 4.76 -9.67
CA TYR A 327 9.13 4.54 -9.82
C TYR A 327 8.68 4.30 -11.28
N GLY A 328 9.61 4.09 -12.21
CA GLY A 328 9.29 3.74 -13.61
C GLY A 328 8.67 4.90 -14.39
N MET A 329 9.13 6.13 -14.12
CA MET A 329 8.70 7.38 -14.75
C MET A 329 9.86 8.08 -15.48
N GLU A 330 10.92 7.34 -15.83
CA GLU A 330 12.09 7.88 -16.53
C GLU A 330 11.76 8.28 -17.98
N ASP A 331 10.95 7.47 -18.66
CA ASP A 331 10.45 7.68 -20.01
C ASP A 331 9.04 8.32 -19.99
N LEU A 332 8.76 9.16 -19.00
CA LEU A 332 7.48 9.88 -18.91
C LEU A 332 7.32 10.81 -20.12
N GLU A 333 6.33 10.52 -20.97
CA GLU A 333 6.01 11.36 -22.13
C GLU A 333 4.96 12.40 -21.73
N THR A 334 5.31 13.68 -21.91
CA THR A 334 4.40 14.81 -21.70
C THR A 334 4.01 15.41 -23.03
N THR A 335 2.72 15.37 -23.34
CA THR A 335 2.13 15.93 -24.56
C THR A 335 1.23 17.09 -24.18
N THR A 336 1.37 18.22 -24.86
CA THR A 336 0.45 19.35 -24.67
C THR A 336 -0.88 19.07 -25.37
N TYR A 337 -1.98 19.13 -24.61
CA TYR A 337 -3.34 19.02 -25.13
C TYR A 337 -4.05 20.37 -25.12
N PRO A 338 -4.15 21.07 -26.27
CA PRO A 338 -4.81 22.36 -26.36
C PRO A 338 -6.34 22.20 -26.37
N VAL A 339 -6.99 22.66 -25.30
CA VAL A 339 -8.45 22.71 -25.17
C VAL A 339 -8.99 24.03 -25.71
N ALA A 340 -9.85 23.97 -26.71
CA ALA A 340 -10.52 25.14 -27.26
C ALA A 340 -11.49 25.73 -26.22
N SER A 341 -11.67 27.07 -26.22
CA SER A 341 -12.68 27.72 -25.37
C SER A 341 -14.13 27.34 -25.74
N GLN A 342 -14.33 26.95 -27.01
CA GLN A 342 -15.60 26.46 -27.54
C GLN A 342 -15.29 25.29 -28.48
N PRO A 343 -15.02 24.08 -27.94
CA PRO A 343 -14.67 22.91 -28.72
C PRO A 343 -15.84 22.46 -29.60
N ASN A 344 -15.55 21.78 -30.70
CA ASN A 344 -16.55 21.42 -31.71
C ASN A 344 -17.37 20.19 -31.28
N ALA A 345 -18.61 20.42 -30.80
CA ALA A 345 -19.49 19.34 -30.38
C ALA A 345 -19.91 18.40 -31.52
N GLU A 346 -20.02 18.88 -32.78
CA GLU A 346 -20.31 18.01 -33.92
C GLU A 346 -19.15 17.05 -34.20
N ALA A 347 -17.90 17.48 -33.96
CA ALA A 347 -16.73 16.63 -34.10
C ALA A 347 -16.66 15.57 -32.99
N MET A 348 -17.02 15.95 -31.75
CA MET A 348 -17.17 14.99 -30.65
C MET A 348 -18.21 13.92 -30.98
N ALA A 349 -19.40 14.30 -31.43
CA ALA A 349 -20.46 13.34 -31.78
C ALA A 349 -20.10 12.43 -32.97
N ALA A 350 -19.18 12.85 -33.84
CA ALA A 350 -18.72 12.07 -34.98
C ALA A 350 -17.51 11.16 -34.66
N ASP A 351 -16.97 11.21 -33.45
CA ASP A 351 -15.86 10.36 -33.02
C ASP A 351 -16.29 8.89 -33.00
N GLN A 352 -15.42 8.02 -33.51
CA GLN A 352 -15.65 6.57 -33.59
C GLN A 352 -14.71 5.77 -32.69
N SER A 353 -13.88 6.45 -31.90
CA SER A 353 -12.71 5.86 -31.26
C SER A 353 -12.75 5.88 -29.73
N THR A 354 -13.51 6.81 -29.15
CA THR A 354 -13.70 7.01 -27.71
C THR A 354 -15.20 7.09 -27.37
N VAL A 355 -15.97 7.93 -28.08
CA VAL A 355 -17.39 8.19 -27.78
C VAL A 355 -18.26 6.92 -27.80
N PRO A 356 -18.10 5.97 -28.73
CA PRO A 356 -18.90 4.74 -28.72
C PRO A 356 -18.62 3.79 -27.55
N PHE A 357 -17.47 3.94 -26.88
CA PHE A 357 -17.00 3.04 -25.81
C PHE A 357 -17.11 3.68 -24.42
N VAL A 358 -17.85 4.77 -24.30
CA VAL A 358 -18.01 5.49 -23.04
C VAL A 358 -18.75 4.62 -22.03
N ARG A 359 -18.10 4.42 -20.87
CA ARG A 359 -18.65 3.63 -19.77
C ARG A 359 -19.79 4.37 -19.05
N LEU A 360 -21.00 3.86 -19.20
CA LEU A 360 -22.20 4.29 -18.49
C LEU A 360 -22.41 3.52 -17.18
N ILE A 361 -22.06 2.23 -17.17
CA ILE A 361 -22.22 1.35 -16.02
C ILE A 361 -20.99 1.43 -15.12
N ASP A 362 -21.17 1.94 -13.90
CA ASP A 362 -20.10 2.05 -12.91
C ASP A 362 -19.99 0.73 -12.12
N PRO A 363 -18.84 0.03 -12.19
CA PRO A 363 -18.66 -1.28 -11.55
C PRO A 363 -18.78 -1.24 -10.01
N PHE A 364 -18.60 -0.08 -9.38
CA PHE A 364 -18.78 0.08 -7.93
C PHE A 364 -20.25 0.23 -7.56
N VAL A 365 -21.02 0.99 -8.34
CA VAL A 365 -22.44 1.25 -8.05
C VAL A 365 -23.31 0.03 -8.34
N VAL A 366 -23.01 -0.74 -9.39
CA VAL A 366 -23.91 -1.81 -9.85
C VAL A 366 -23.70 -3.17 -9.21
N SER A 367 -22.78 -3.32 -8.24
CA SER A 367 -22.55 -4.61 -7.56
C SER A 367 -23.85 -5.16 -6.93
N ASP A 368 -24.62 -4.31 -6.24
CA ASP A 368 -25.94 -4.68 -5.69
C ASP A 368 -26.91 -5.17 -6.78
N ALA A 369 -26.87 -4.57 -7.97
CA ALA A 369 -27.71 -4.97 -9.10
C ALA A 369 -27.26 -6.31 -9.72
N PHE A 370 -25.97 -6.60 -9.72
CA PHE A 370 -25.42 -7.90 -10.09
C PHE A 370 -25.88 -8.98 -9.09
N THR A 371 -25.70 -8.77 -7.79
CA THR A 371 -26.20 -9.68 -6.75
C THR A 371 -27.72 -9.86 -6.90
N GLN A 372 -28.48 -8.77 -6.95
CA GLN A 372 -29.85 -8.67 -7.47
C GLN A 372 -30.25 -9.73 -8.49
N ALA A 373 -29.77 -9.49 -9.70
CA ALA A 373 -30.23 -10.18 -10.89
C ALA A 373 -29.65 -11.58 -11.03
N GLN A 374 -28.46 -11.82 -10.46
CA GLN A 374 -27.66 -13.01 -10.72
C GLN A 374 -27.43 -13.84 -9.45
N GLN A 375 -28.16 -13.62 -8.36
CA GLN A 375 -28.14 -14.45 -7.14
C GLN A 375 -29.29 -15.48 -7.18
N PRO A 376 -29.05 -16.73 -7.65
CA PRO A 376 -30.13 -17.73 -7.66
C PRO A 376 -30.48 -18.23 -6.25
N ARG A 377 -29.57 -18.05 -5.28
CA ARG A 377 -29.68 -18.44 -3.87
C ARG A 377 -28.97 -17.38 -3.02
N SER A 378 -29.48 -17.09 -1.84
CA SER A 378 -28.99 -16.01 -0.95
C SER A 378 -27.50 -16.08 -0.59
N PHE A 379 -26.89 -17.26 -0.67
CA PHE A 379 -25.48 -17.46 -0.34
C PHE A 379 -24.52 -17.17 -1.50
N TYR A 380 -25.02 -16.93 -2.71
CA TYR A 380 -24.19 -16.42 -3.81
C TYR A 380 -24.09 -14.90 -3.72
N ASP A 381 -22.92 -14.36 -3.95
CA ASP A 381 -22.69 -12.93 -3.83
C ASP A 381 -21.59 -12.50 -4.80
N PHE A 382 -21.50 -11.20 -5.05
CA PHE A 382 -20.43 -10.57 -5.81
C PHE A 382 -19.60 -9.68 -4.90
N ASN A 383 -18.36 -9.38 -5.32
CA ASN A 383 -17.53 -8.44 -4.58
C ASN A 383 -18.18 -7.03 -4.57
N GLU A 384 -18.01 -6.27 -3.49
CA GLU A 384 -18.61 -4.93 -3.34
C GLU A 384 -18.17 -3.98 -4.46
N LYS A 385 -16.94 -4.19 -4.98
CA LYS A 385 -16.45 -3.55 -6.20
C LYS A 385 -16.25 -4.62 -7.28
N LEU A 386 -16.89 -4.43 -8.44
CA LEU A 386 -16.67 -5.26 -9.62
C LEU A 386 -15.45 -4.76 -10.43
N ASP A 387 -15.01 -5.58 -11.38
CA ASP A 387 -13.90 -5.27 -12.26
C ASP A 387 -14.35 -4.86 -13.66
N ILE A 388 -13.41 -4.32 -14.44
CA ILE A 388 -13.60 -4.08 -15.86
C ILE A 388 -12.49 -4.78 -16.62
N ASP A 389 -12.87 -5.43 -17.71
CA ASP A 389 -11.96 -6.10 -18.61
C ASP A 389 -12.48 -6.06 -20.06
N ARG A 390 -11.59 -6.25 -21.03
CA ARG A 390 -11.89 -6.13 -22.46
C ARG A 390 -12.02 -7.50 -23.11
N TYR A 391 -13.09 -7.67 -23.89
CA TYR A 391 -13.32 -8.89 -24.67
C TYR A 391 -13.58 -8.54 -26.12
N THR A 392 -13.14 -9.43 -27.01
CA THR A 392 -13.46 -9.35 -28.44
C THR A 392 -14.58 -10.32 -28.73
N TYR A 393 -15.67 -9.81 -29.29
CA TYR A 393 -16.83 -10.60 -29.69
C TYR A 393 -17.21 -10.28 -31.13
N THR A 394 -18.02 -11.15 -31.74
CA THR A 394 -18.55 -10.92 -33.08
C THR A 394 -19.92 -10.28 -32.98
N ASP A 395 -20.09 -9.09 -33.56
CA ASP A 395 -21.37 -8.38 -33.56
C ASP A 395 -22.42 -9.04 -34.48
N GLU A 396 -23.67 -8.54 -34.44
CA GLU A 396 -24.76 -9.03 -35.29
C GLU A 396 -24.47 -8.94 -36.81
N ASN A 397 -23.51 -8.09 -37.21
CA ASN A 397 -23.11 -7.88 -38.60
C ASN A 397 -21.92 -8.77 -39.01
N GLY A 398 -21.43 -9.63 -38.12
CA GLY A 398 -20.28 -10.52 -38.37
C GLY A 398 -18.93 -9.81 -38.30
N LYS A 399 -18.84 -8.64 -37.65
CA LYS A 399 -17.60 -7.89 -37.43
C LYS A 399 -17.07 -8.16 -36.02
N GLU A 400 -15.77 -8.39 -35.91
CA GLU A 400 -15.10 -8.44 -34.61
C GLU A 400 -15.02 -7.04 -34.00
N VAL A 401 -15.49 -6.92 -32.76
CA VAL A 401 -15.50 -5.69 -31.98
C VAL A 401 -14.87 -6.00 -30.62
N THR A 402 -13.90 -5.18 -30.23
CA THR A 402 -13.32 -5.19 -28.89
C THR A 402 -13.94 -4.04 -28.09
N GLN A 403 -14.48 -4.35 -26.93
CA GLN A 403 -14.99 -3.36 -25.97
C GLN A 403 -14.75 -3.82 -24.54
N ASP A 404 -14.92 -2.92 -23.58
CA ASP A 404 -14.85 -3.23 -22.16
C ASP A 404 -16.21 -3.68 -21.60
N PHE A 405 -16.15 -4.52 -20.57
CA PHE A 405 -17.30 -5.09 -19.88
C PHE A 405 -17.08 -4.98 -18.38
N VAL A 406 -18.15 -4.77 -17.62
CA VAL A 406 -18.14 -4.98 -16.17
C VAL A 406 -18.16 -6.48 -15.93
N VAL A 407 -17.21 -7.00 -15.15
CA VAL A 407 -17.04 -8.42 -14.89
C VAL A 407 -17.04 -8.71 -13.39
N GLY A 408 -17.63 -9.84 -13.01
CA GLY A 408 -17.72 -10.27 -11.62
C GLY A 408 -17.86 -11.78 -11.51
N LEU A 409 -17.36 -12.32 -10.40
CA LEU A 409 -17.53 -13.73 -10.06
C LEU A 409 -18.68 -13.90 -9.08
N ARG A 410 -19.55 -14.87 -9.38
CA ARG A 410 -20.61 -15.29 -8.45
C ARG A 410 -19.99 -16.22 -7.40
N GLU A 411 -19.46 -15.64 -6.34
CA GLU A 411 -18.78 -16.36 -5.27
C GLU A 411 -19.74 -16.85 -4.19
N LEU A 412 -19.30 -17.83 -3.39
CA LEU A 412 -20.03 -18.27 -2.20
C LEU A 412 -19.68 -17.35 -1.02
N ASN A 413 -20.68 -16.74 -0.40
CA ASN A 413 -20.53 -15.96 0.82
C ASN A 413 -21.01 -16.78 2.05
N PRO A 414 -20.09 -17.29 2.91
CA PRO A 414 -20.46 -18.10 4.06
C PRO A 414 -21.35 -17.37 5.07
N GLY A 415 -21.26 -16.03 5.14
CA GLY A 415 -22.06 -15.21 6.05
C GLY A 415 -23.56 -15.20 5.73
N GLN A 416 -23.93 -15.60 4.51
CA GLN A 416 -25.32 -15.66 4.03
C GLN A 416 -25.93 -17.07 4.09
N LEU A 417 -25.19 -18.04 4.63
CA LEU A 417 -25.71 -19.39 4.91
C LEU A 417 -26.68 -19.35 6.11
N THR A 418 -27.78 -20.12 6.05
CA THR A 418 -28.71 -20.27 7.18
C THR A 418 -28.06 -20.99 8.36
N ASP A 419 -28.64 -20.88 9.55
CA ASP A 419 -28.15 -21.56 10.77
C ASP A 419 -27.94 -23.08 10.55
N GLU A 420 -28.82 -23.73 9.77
CA GLU A 420 -28.67 -25.16 9.43
C GLU A 420 -27.53 -25.42 8.44
N GLN A 421 -27.30 -24.51 7.49
CA GLN A 421 -26.22 -24.59 6.50
C GLN A 421 -24.86 -24.28 7.12
N GLN A 422 -24.82 -23.49 8.21
CA GLN A 422 -23.63 -23.17 8.99
C GLN A 422 -23.16 -24.32 9.91
N ASP A 423 -23.86 -25.46 9.99
CA ASP A 423 -23.24 -26.63 10.65
C ASP A 423 -21.92 -26.92 9.95
N TRP A 424 -20.85 -27.08 10.74
CA TRP A 424 -19.50 -27.29 10.23
C TRP A 424 -19.44 -28.33 9.12
N THR A 425 -20.17 -29.45 9.26
CA THR A 425 -20.14 -30.53 8.28
C THR A 425 -20.72 -30.06 6.95
N VAL A 426 -21.82 -29.32 6.99
CA VAL A 426 -22.52 -28.81 5.81
C VAL A 426 -21.70 -27.69 5.16
N ALA A 427 -21.28 -26.70 5.93
CA ALA A 427 -20.49 -25.56 5.45
C ALA A 427 -19.18 -26.02 4.77
N HIS A 428 -18.48 -27.00 5.35
CA HIS A 428 -17.15 -27.38 4.86
C HIS A 428 -17.16 -28.56 3.89
N THR A 429 -18.29 -29.24 3.63
CA THR A 429 -18.34 -30.39 2.71
C THR A 429 -19.43 -30.32 1.65
N VAL A 430 -20.40 -29.42 1.78
CA VAL A 430 -21.50 -29.23 0.82
C VAL A 430 -21.38 -27.88 0.14
N TYR A 431 -21.29 -26.79 0.90
CA TYR A 431 -21.14 -25.44 0.34
C TYR A 431 -19.67 -25.09 0.19
N THR A 432 -19.04 -25.64 -0.85
CA THR A 432 -17.57 -25.55 -1.02
C THR A 432 -17.15 -24.48 -2.02
N HIS A 433 -17.96 -24.09 -3.00
CA HIS A 433 -17.56 -23.20 -4.09
C HIS A 433 -18.67 -22.24 -4.54
N GLY A 434 -18.27 -21.16 -5.21
CA GLY A 434 -19.12 -20.29 -6.01
C GLY A 434 -19.29 -20.83 -7.43
N TRP A 435 -20.10 -20.17 -8.28
CA TRP A 435 -20.39 -20.66 -9.62
C TRP A 435 -20.66 -19.54 -10.62
N GLY A 436 -19.77 -19.38 -11.62
CA GLY A 436 -20.00 -18.59 -12.82
C GLY A 436 -19.23 -17.26 -12.90
N PHE A 437 -18.82 -16.92 -14.12
CA PHE A 437 -18.28 -15.62 -14.51
C PHE A 437 -19.38 -14.80 -15.18
N VAL A 438 -19.75 -13.67 -14.60
CA VAL A 438 -20.82 -12.81 -15.11
C VAL A 438 -20.23 -11.55 -15.70
N SER A 439 -20.66 -11.22 -16.92
CA SER A 439 -20.29 -9.97 -17.59
C SER A 439 -21.52 -9.12 -17.92
N ALA A 440 -21.36 -7.80 -17.94
CA ALA A 440 -22.34 -6.86 -18.46
C ALA A 440 -21.68 -5.77 -19.30
N SER A 441 -22.43 -5.26 -20.29
CA SER A 441 -22.00 -4.13 -21.12
C SER A 441 -21.73 -2.88 -20.27
N THR A 442 -20.65 -2.16 -20.59
CA THR A 442 -20.35 -0.84 -20.03
C THR A 442 -21.15 0.27 -20.70
N THR A 443 -21.57 0.09 -21.96
CA THR A 443 -22.15 1.12 -22.83
C THR A 443 -23.67 1.05 -22.94
N GLU A 444 -24.29 -0.05 -22.50
CA GLU A 444 -25.73 -0.30 -22.61
C GLU A 444 -26.37 -0.59 -21.25
N SER A 445 -27.66 -0.28 -21.12
CA SER A 445 -28.48 -0.67 -19.97
C SER A 445 -29.85 -1.14 -20.43
N ASP A 446 -30.44 -2.13 -19.75
CA ASP A 446 -31.82 -2.54 -19.98
C ASP A 446 -32.74 -1.86 -18.97
N SER A 447 -33.41 -0.80 -19.44
CA SER A 447 -34.36 -0.04 -18.61
C SER A 447 -33.76 0.44 -17.27
N GLY A 448 -32.45 0.76 -17.29
CA GLY A 448 -31.64 1.19 -16.16
C GLY A 448 -30.95 0.08 -15.37
N ALA A 449 -31.18 -1.20 -15.69
CA ALA A 449 -30.41 -2.32 -15.13
C ALA A 449 -29.19 -2.64 -16.02
N PRO A 450 -28.12 -3.26 -15.48
CA PRO A 450 -26.99 -3.71 -16.29
C PRO A 450 -27.43 -4.65 -17.42
N CYS A 451 -26.86 -4.46 -18.62
CA CYS A 451 -27.07 -5.37 -19.74
C CYS A 451 -26.13 -6.56 -19.66
N PHE A 452 -26.59 -7.67 -19.09
CA PHE A 452 -25.76 -8.87 -18.93
C PHE A 452 -25.47 -9.54 -20.26
N THR A 453 -24.23 -10.01 -20.44
CA THR A 453 -23.72 -10.53 -21.71
C THR A 453 -23.15 -11.94 -21.60
N SER A 454 -22.84 -12.44 -20.41
CA SER A 454 -22.41 -13.83 -20.19
C SER A 454 -22.67 -14.29 -18.76
N GLY A 455 -22.77 -15.62 -18.54
CA GLY A 455 -22.93 -16.22 -17.21
C GLY A 455 -24.28 -15.97 -16.53
N VAL A 456 -25.28 -15.63 -17.33
CA VAL A 456 -26.63 -15.26 -16.89
C VAL A 456 -27.43 -16.48 -16.46
N LEU A 457 -28.34 -16.29 -15.51
CA LEU A 457 -29.30 -17.32 -15.08
C LEU A 457 -30.51 -17.47 -16.02
N SER A 458 -30.64 -16.58 -17.01
CA SER A 458 -31.78 -16.50 -17.92
C SER A 458 -31.30 -16.35 -19.34
N ASP A 459 -31.76 -17.21 -20.23
CA ASP A 459 -31.44 -17.17 -21.66
C ASP A 459 -32.08 -15.97 -22.39
N ASP A 460 -32.95 -15.21 -21.71
CA ASP A 460 -33.54 -13.98 -22.26
C ASP A 460 -32.52 -12.82 -22.18
N PRO A 461 -31.96 -12.34 -23.31
CA PRO A 461 -31.05 -11.19 -23.34
C PRO A 461 -31.74 -9.86 -23.02
N GLY A 462 -33.06 -9.86 -22.81
CA GLY A 462 -33.83 -8.64 -22.59
C GLY A 462 -33.75 -7.72 -23.81
N ASN A 463 -33.54 -6.43 -23.57
CA ASN A 463 -33.37 -5.42 -24.63
C ASN A 463 -31.90 -5.15 -25.00
N CYS A 464 -30.97 -6.00 -24.57
CA CYS A 464 -29.53 -5.79 -24.80
C CYS A 464 -29.11 -6.19 -26.22
N GLN A 465 -28.33 -5.36 -26.90
CA GLN A 465 -27.97 -5.57 -28.30
C GLN A 465 -26.80 -6.53 -28.48
N ILE A 466 -25.91 -6.60 -27.48
CA ILE A 466 -24.65 -7.37 -27.53
C ILE A 466 -24.87 -8.90 -27.47
N GLY A 467 -26.10 -9.36 -27.16
CA GLY A 467 -26.44 -10.77 -27.08
C GLY A 467 -25.93 -11.45 -25.79
N ASN A 468 -26.19 -12.76 -25.67
CA ASN A 468 -25.78 -13.60 -24.54
C ASN A 468 -24.62 -14.53 -24.92
N ASP A 469 -23.88 -14.98 -23.91
CA ASP A 469 -22.78 -15.95 -23.96
C ASP A 469 -21.63 -15.58 -24.91
N ILE A 470 -21.24 -14.30 -24.88
CA ILE A 470 -20.06 -13.81 -25.61
C ILE A 470 -18.72 -14.32 -25.05
N ILE A 471 -18.70 -14.76 -23.77
CA ILE A 471 -17.52 -15.32 -23.09
C ILE A 471 -17.82 -16.77 -22.72
N ASP A 472 -17.06 -17.70 -23.30
CA ASP A 472 -17.20 -19.14 -23.06
C ASP A 472 -16.40 -19.59 -21.84
N VAL A 473 -17.04 -20.31 -20.93
CA VAL A 473 -16.47 -20.78 -19.65
C VAL A 473 -16.73 -22.27 -19.50
N GLU A 474 -15.67 -23.08 -19.66
CA GLU A 474 -15.74 -24.53 -19.55
C GLU A 474 -15.83 -25.00 -18.08
N LYS A 475 -15.15 -24.28 -17.16
CA LYS A 475 -15.13 -24.58 -15.72
C LYS A 475 -15.62 -23.40 -14.89
N PRO A 476 -16.94 -23.30 -14.64
CA PRO A 476 -17.52 -22.16 -13.94
C PRO A 476 -17.35 -22.21 -12.41
N GLN A 477 -16.92 -23.33 -11.81
CA GLN A 477 -16.81 -23.45 -10.36
C GLN A 477 -15.65 -22.62 -9.80
N ILE A 478 -15.94 -21.86 -8.74
CA ILE A 478 -15.00 -20.94 -8.09
C ILE A 478 -14.70 -21.43 -6.68
N TYR A 479 -13.63 -22.21 -6.54
CA TYR A 479 -13.11 -22.66 -5.26
C TYR A 479 -12.17 -21.64 -4.62
N TYR A 480 -11.52 -20.78 -5.42
CA TYR A 480 -10.58 -19.76 -4.96
C TYR A 480 -11.06 -18.39 -5.45
N GLY A 481 -11.21 -17.44 -4.53
CA GLY A 481 -11.81 -16.13 -4.79
C GLY A 481 -11.51 -15.12 -3.69
N LEU A 482 -12.31 -14.06 -3.58
CA LEU A 482 -12.12 -12.97 -2.62
C LEU A 482 -13.08 -13.03 -1.43
N LEU A 483 -14.28 -13.62 -1.56
CA LEU A 483 -15.32 -13.60 -0.52
C LEU A 483 -15.23 -14.78 0.46
N ASN A 484 -14.79 -15.96 0.00
CA ASN A 484 -14.72 -17.16 0.84
C ASN A 484 -13.31 -17.45 1.37
N ASN A 485 -13.09 -17.14 2.64
CA ASN A 485 -11.83 -17.42 3.34
C ASN A 485 -11.85 -18.71 4.17
N GLU A 486 -13.01 -19.40 4.27
CA GLU A 486 -13.14 -20.65 5.03
C GLU A 486 -12.60 -21.84 4.25
N TYR A 487 -12.02 -22.82 4.96
CA TYR A 487 -11.52 -24.03 4.30
C TYR A 487 -12.66 -24.91 3.78
N ALA A 488 -12.38 -25.71 2.75
CA ALA A 488 -13.31 -26.69 2.23
C ALA A 488 -12.67 -28.09 2.26
N ILE A 489 -13.49 -29.10 2.49
CA ILE A 489 -13.13 -30.51 2.39
C ILE A 489 -13.90 -31.09 1.22
N VAL A 490 -13.16 -31.41 0.17
CA VAL A 490 -13.66 -31.88 -1.12
C VAL A 490 -13.18 -33.30 -1.36
N GLY A 491 -13.62 -33.92 -2.45
CA GLY A 491 -13.17 -35.26 -2.83
C GLY A 491 -14.02 -36.38 -2.22
N VAL A 492 -14.67 -37.12 -3.12
CA VAL A 492 -15.57 -38.23 -2.82
C VAL A 492 -15.10 -39.45 -3.63
N PRO A 493 -15.15 -40.68 -3.07
CA PRO A 493 -14.73 -41.87 -3.79
C PRO A 493 -15.53 -42.09 -5.07
N GLU A 494 -14.88 -42.62 -6.10
CA GLU A 494 -15.51 -42.94 -7.38
C GLU A 494 -16.71 -43.89 -7.19
N GLY A 495 -17.90 -43.46 -7.62
CA GLY A 495 -19.15 -44.21 -7.50
C GLY A 495 -19.98 -43.94 -6.23
N ASP A 496 -19.51 -43.10 -5.31
CA ASP A 496 -20.33 -42.52 -4.24
C ASP A 496 -21.12 -41.29 -4.76
N THR A 497 -22.18 -40.91 -4.05
CA THR A 497 -23.02 -39.77 -4.45
C THR A 497 -22.26 -38.44 -4.30
N PRO A 498 -22.24 -37.58 -5.34
CA PRO A 498 -21.76 -36.21 -5.23
C PRO A 498 -22.43 -35.47 -4.08
N ARG A 499 -21.68 -34.58 -3.42
CA ARG A 499 -22.15 -33.89 -2.21
C ARG A 499 -21.97 -32.39 -2.24
N GLU A 500 -21.09 -31.88 -3.10
CA GLU A 500 -20.80 -30.45 -3.17
C GLU A 500 -21.91 -29.80 -3.98
N TYR A 501 -22.59 -28.81 -3.41
CA TYR A 501 -23.65 -28.09 -4.11
C TYR A 501 -23.03 -27.28 -5.24
N ASP A 502 -23.45 -27.52 -6.48
CA ASP A 502 -22.89 -26.91 -7.69
C ASP A 502 -23.76 -25.73 -8.17
N ARG A 503 -24.98 -26.04 -8.63
CA ARG A 503 -25.90 -25.02 -9.17
C ARG A 503 -27.38 -25.37 -8.97
N PRO A 504 -28.28 -24.37 -9.04
CA PRO A 504 -29.72 -24.63 -9.09
C PRO A 504 -30.12 -25.21 -10.45
N THR A 505 -30.78 -26.36 -10.47
CA THR A 505 -31.29 -27.05 -11.68
C THR A 505 -32.54 -26.39 -12.29
N ASP A 506 -33.05 -25.33 -11.68
CA ASP A 506 -34.17 -24.52 -12.16
C ASP A 506 -33.80 -23.72 -13.44
N VAL A 507 -32.50 -23.62 -13.74
CA VAL A 507 -31.93 -22.89 -14.88
C VAL A 507 -31.69 -23.91 -16.01
N ALA A 508 -32.59 -23.92 -16.99
CA ALA A 508 -32.50 -24.80 -18.15
C ALA A 508 -31.28 -24.41 -19.00
N VAL A 509 -30.25 -25.25 -19.01
CA VAL A 509 -29.25 -25.22 -20.09
C VAL A 509 -29.88 -25.97 -21.25
N SER A 510 -30.07 -25.27 -22.36
CA SER A 510 -30.71 -25.81 -23.56
C SER A 510 -29.76 -26.74 -24.31
N ASP A 511 -29.64 -27.99 -23.86
CA ASP A 511 -29.19 -29.05 -24.75
C ASP A 511 -30.31 -29.32 -25.77
N GLU A 512 -30.14 -28.79 -26.99
CA GLU A 512 -31.07 -28.96 -28.13
C GLU A 512 -31.34 -30.43 -28.52
N ASP A 513 -30.66 -31.41 -27.92
CA ASP A 513 -30.81 -32.84 -28.20
C ASP A 513 -31.47 -33.65 -27.07
N SER A 514 -31.94 -33.01 -25.99
CA SER A 514 -32.62 -33.72 -24.89
C SER A 514 -34.08 -34.04 -25.25
N SER A 515 -34.34 -35.31 -25.56
CA SER A 515 -35.70 -35.79 -25.82
C SER A 515 -36.55 -35.77 -24.54
N GLU A 516 -37.84 -35.43 -24.66
CA GLU A 516 -38.83 -35.31 -23.56
C GLU A 516 -39.03 -36.57 -22.67
N ALA A 517 -38.23 -37.63 -22.86
CA ALA A 517 -38.25 -38.85 -22.06
C ALA A 517 -37.29 -38.86 -20.86
N ASP A 518 -36.37 -37.89 -20.74
CA ASP A 518 -35.36 -37.85 -19.67
C ASP A 518 -35.76 -36.96 -18.47
N ALA A 519 -36.97 -36.40 -18.47
CA ALA A 519 -37.48 -35.49 -17.44
C ALA A 519 -37.86 -36.15 -16.08
N GLU A 520 -37.47 -37.40 -15.82
CA GLU A 520 -37.74 -38.11 -14.55
C GLU A 520 -36.51 -38.36 -13.66
N GLU A 521 -35.34 -37.79 -13.95
CA GLU A 521 -34.17 -37.82 -13.06
C GLU A 521 -33.69 -36.40 -12.67
N ILE A 522 -34.62 -35.57 -12.17
CA ILE A 522 -34.31 -34.28 -11.53
C ILE A 522 -33.66 -34.56 -10.15
N GLY A 523 -32.40 -34.96 -10.15
CA GLY A 523 -31.72 -35.48 -8.96
C GLY A 523 -30.22 -35.23 -8.90
N ASP A 524 -29.48 -35.35 -10.01
CA ASP A 524 -28.01 -35.49 -9.98
C ASP A 524 -27.24 -34.19 -10.32
N ASP A 525 -27.70 -33.37 -11.25
CA ASP A 525 -26.96 -32.17 -11.74
C ASP A 525 -26.86 -31.00 -10.73
N ARG A 526 -27.41 -31.14 -9.52
CA ARG A 526 -27.30 -30.12 -8.44
C ARG A 526 -26.02 -30.26 -7.63
N TYR A 527 -25.41 -31.43 -7.69
CA TYR A 527 -24.25 -31.75 -6.89
C TYR A 527 -23.11 -32.20 -7.78
N THR A 528 -21.90 -31.77 -7.42
CA THR A 528 -20.67 -32.14 -8.10
C THR A 528 -19.68 -32.74 -7.12
N THR A 529 -18.58 -33.26 -7.66
CA THR A 529 -17.40 -33.67 -6.91
C THR A 529 -16.22 -32.94 -7.51
N TYR A 530 -15.41 -32.32 -6.66
CA TYR A 530 -14.16 -31.70 -7.08
C TYR A 530 -13.22 -32.72 -7.74
N GLU A 531 -12.76 -32.40 -8.95
CA GLU A 531 -11.85 -33.25 -9.74
C GLU A 531 -10.43 -32.67 -9.83
N GLY A 532 -10.19 -31.51 -9.21
CA GLY A 532 -8.88 -30.87 -9.22
C GLY A 532 -7.88 -31.51 -8.24
N ASP A 533 -6.61 -31.17 -8.42
CA ASP A 533 -5.50 -31.65 -7.57
C ASP A 533 -4.94 -30.54 -6.65
N GLY A 534 -5.66 -29.43 -6.49
CA GLY A 534 -5.20 -28.22 -5.78
C GLY A 534 -5.16 -28.32 -4.26
N GLY A 535 -5.75 -29.38 -3.70
CA GLY A 535 -5.92 -29.59 -2.27
C GLY A 535 -4.84 -30.45 -1.62
N ILE A 536 -4.89 -30.52 -0.28
CA ILE A 536 -4.01 -31.41 0.49
C ILE A 536 -4.78 -32.66 0.89
N ASP A 537 -4.33 -33.85 0.48
CA ASP A 537 -5.06 -35.06 0.88
C ASP A 537 -5.06 -35.23 2.41
N ILE A 538 -6.23 -35.36 2.99
CA ILE A 538 -6.45 -35.59 4.42
C ILE A 538 -7.02 -36.98 4.71
N GLY A 539 -6.92 -37.91 3.74
CA GLY A 539 -7.40 -39.28 3.91
C GLY A 539 -6.77 -40.02 5.08
N SER A 540 -5.48 -39.83 5.35
CA SER A 540 -4.80 -40.52 6.45
C SER A 540 -5.12 -39.95 7.85
N VAL A 541 -5.34 -40.83 8.84
CA VAL A 541 -5.55 -40.46 10.26
C VAL A 541 -4.44 -39.54 10.80
N GLY A 542 -3.20 -39.73 10.33
CA GLY A 542 -2.07 -38.88 10.71
C GLY A 542 -2.23 -37.43 10.25
N ARG A 543 -2.62 -37.21 8.98
CA ARG A 543 -2.89 -35.85 8.46
C ARG A 543 -4.15 -35.26 9.10
N ARG A 544 -5.20 -36.06 9.33
CA ARG A 544 -6.39 -35.62 10.08
C ARG A 544 -6.05 -35.13 11.48
N LEU A 545 -5.14 -35.80 12.21
CA LEU A 545 -4.70 -35.36 13.53
C LEU A 545 -3.94 -34.03 13.48
N LEU A 546 -3.12 -33.81 12.44
CA LEU A 546 -2.41 -32.55 12.25
C LEU A 546 -3.40 -31.40 12.04
N TYR A 547 -4.36 -31.55 11.13
CA TYR A 547 -5.34 -30.50 10.85
C TYR A 547 -6.38 -30.32 11.96
N ALA A 548 -6.73 -31.39 12.69
CA ALA A 548 -7.53 -31.27 13.92
C ALA A 548 -6.83 -30.41 14.98
N TRP A 549 -5.49 -30.45 15.06
CA TRP A 549 -4.72 -29.60 15.95
C TRP A 549 -4.62 -28.18 15.41
N GLU A 550 -4.31 -28.01 14.12
CA GLU A 550 -4.10 -26.72 13.45
C GLU A 550 -5.36 -25.85 13.50
N PHE A 551 -6.50 -26.39 13.06
CA PHE A 551 -7.79 -25.69 13.06
C PHE A 551 -8.53 -25.79 14.41
N GLN A 552 -7.93 -26.48 15.39
CA GLN A 552 -8.55 -26.77 16.69
C GLN A 552 -9.93 -27.46 16.58
N GLU A 553 -10.13 -28.25 15.52
CA GLU A 553 -11.42 -28.83 15.16
C GLU A 553 -11.39 -30.37 15.23
N PRO A 554 -12.02 -31.00 16.24
CA PRO A 554 -12.02 -32.45 16.39
C PRO A 554 -12.77 -33.20 15.29
N ARG A 555 -13.68 -32.57 14.55
CA ARG A 555 -14.45 -33.21 13.47
C ARG A 555 -13.57 -33.71 12.32
N PHE A 556 -12.36 -33.19 12.14
CA PHE A 556 -11.36 -33.79 11.24
C PHE A 556 -11.08 -35.28 11.53
N LEU A 557 -11.20 -35.72 12.79
CA LEU A 557 -10.99 -37.11 13.20
C LEU A 557 -12.29 -37.92 13.34
N LEU A 558 -13.41 -37.24 13.56
CA LEU A 558 -14.67 -37.86 13.97
C LEU A 558 -15.71 -37.90 12.86
N SER A 559 -15.58 -37.08 11.82
CA SER A 559 -16.53 -37.02 10.71
C SER A 559 -16.32 -38.17 9.75
N ASP A 560 -17.38 -38.93 9.50
CA ASP A 560 -17.41 -39.98 8.47
C ASP A 560 -17.43 -39.42 7.05
N GLN A 561 -17.61 -38.10 6.89
CA GLN A 561 -17.54 -37.43 5.59
C GLN A 561 -16.11 -37.39 5.03
N ILE A 562 -15.09 -37.47 5.88
CA ILE A 562 -13.68 -37.44 5.46
C ILE A 562 -13.25 -38.88 5.14
N ASN A 563 -12.93 -39.11 3.88
CA ASN A 563 -12.58 -40.39 3.31
C ASN A 563 -11.14 -40.37 2.75
N ASP A 564 -10.69 -41.46 2.14
CA ASP A 564 -9.32 -41.59 1.65
C ASP A 564 -8.99 -40.66 0.46
N GLU A 565 -10.00 -40.27 -0.32
CA GLU A 565 -9.90 -39.32 -1.45
C GLU A 565 -10.13 -37.86 -1.01
N SER A 566 -10.39 -37.61 0.28
CA SER A 566 -10.70 -36.25 0.72
C SER A 566 -9.48 -35.33 0.68
N GLN A 567 -9.67 -34.16 0.07
CA GLN A 567 -8.69 -33.08 0.00
C GLN A 567 -9.15 -31.87 0.80
N LEU A 568 -8.20 -31.20 1.43
CA LEU A 568 -8.41 -29.96 2.18
C LEU A 568 -7.95 -28.75 1.37
N LEU A 569 -8.88 -27.85 1.06
CA LEU A 569 -8.62 -26.57 0.40
C LEU A 569 -8.59 -25.46 1.46
N TYR A 570 -7.48 -24.75 1.62
CA TYR A 570 -7.37 -23.58 2.50
C TYR A 570 -6.33 -22.57 1.99
N ASN A 571 -6.31 -21.36 2.58
CA ASN A 571 -5.73 -20.15 1.99
C ASN A 571 -6.33 -19.93 0.60
N ARG A 572 -7.66 -19.78 0.59
CA ARG A 572 -8.47 -19.68 -0.62
C ARG A 572 -8.57 -18.27 -1.16
N ASN A 573 -8.34 -17.28 -0.31
CA ASN A 573 -8.18 -15.89 -0.72
C ASN A 573 -7.01 -15.76 -1.69
N VAL A 574 -7.28 -15.30 -2.92
CA VAL A 574 -6.27 -15.27 -3.99
C VAL A 574 -5.09 -14.36 -3.67
N ARG A 575 -5.33 -13.19 -3.04
CA ARG A 575 -4.28 -12.25 -2.62
C ARG A 575 -3.41 -12.86 -1.53
N GLU A 576 -4.00 -13.40 -0.46
CA GLU A 576 -3.23 -14.04 0.63
C GLU A 576 -2.43 -15.24 0.13
N ARG A 577 -3.00 -16.00 -0.82
CA ARG A 577 -2.35 -17.16 -1.44
C ARG A 577 -1.11 -16.76 -2.23
N VAL A 578 -1.22 -15.75 -3.10
CA VAL A 578 -0.07 -15.20 -3.85
C VAL A 578 0.97 -14.64 -2.88
N GLN A 579 0.56 -13.86 -1.88
CA GLN A 579 1.48 -13.31 -0.86
C GLN A 579 2.21 -14.42 -0.08
N LYS A 580 1.57 -15.57 0.17
CA LYS A 580 2.22 -16.70 0.85
C LYS A 580 3.18 -17.45 -0.07
N VAL A 581 2.87 -17.59 -1.37
CA VAL A 581 3.76 -18.19 -2.38
C VAL A 581 4.99 -17.32 -2.63
N ALA A 582 4.81 -16.00 -2.73
CA ALA A 582 5.85 -15.03 -2.99
C ALA A 582 5.91 -13.95 -1.88
N PRO A 583 6.40 -14.28 -0.67
CA PRO A 583 6.38 -13.39 0.50
C PRO A 583 7.28 -12.15 0.37
N PHE A 584 8.07 -12.08 -0.70
CA PHE A 584 8.96 -10.97 -1.00
C PHE A 584 8.33 -9.94 -1.96
N LEU A 585 7.16 -10.24 -2.52
CA LEU A 585 6.41 -9.29 -3.34
C LEU A 585 5.43 -8.51 -2.47
N THR A 586 5.22 -7.25 -2.79
CA THR A 586 4.04 -6.49 -2.38
C THR A 586 2.94 -6.81 -3.39
N VAL A 587 1.82 -7.34 -2.95
CA VAL A 587 0.72 -7.77 -3.84
C VAL A 587 -0.31 -6.65 -4.00
N GLU A 588 -0.85 -6.47 -5.21
CA GLU A 588 -1.91 -5.51 -5.55
C GLU A 588 -3.15 -5.64 -4.65
N ALA A 589 -3.77 -4.50 -4.36
CA ALA A 589 -4.97 -4.36 -3.54
C ALA A 589 -6.21 -5.03 -4.15
N ASP A 590 -6.30 -5.00 -5.48
CA ASP A 590 -7.47 -5.37 -6.26
C ASP A 590 -7.15 -6.39 -7.37
N PRO A 591 -7.07 -7.69 -7.02
CA PRO A 591 -7.05 -8.79 -7.99
C PRO A 591 -8.28 -8.75 -8.90
N TYR A 592 -8.12 -9.11 -10.18
CA TYR A 592 -9.23 -9.13 -11.13
C TYR A 592 -9.40 -10.49 -11.82
N PRO A 593 -10.66 -10.89 -12.09
CA PRO A 593 -10.93 -12.13 -12.80
C PRO A 593 -10.89 -11.92 -14.32
N ALA A 594 -10.41 -12.93 -15.04
CA ALA A 594 -10.46 -13.01 -16.49
C ALA A 594 -10.75 -14.47 -16.91
N VAL A 595 -11.26 -14.65 -18.13
CA VAL A 595 -11.46 -15.98 -18.72
C VAL A 595 -10.39 -16.22 -19.76
N VAL A 596 -9.50 -17.19 -19.49
CA VAL A 596 -8.36 -17.53 -20.34
C VAL A 596 -8.51 -18.98 -20.77
N ASP A 597 -8.66 -19.21 -22.07
CA ASP A 597 -8.80 -20.56 -22.67
C ASP A 597 -9.92 -21.39 -22.00
N GLY A 598 -11.06 -20.76 -21.69
CA GLY A 598 -12.23 -21.39 -21.07
C GLY A 598 -12.15 -21.56 -19.54
N GLU A 599 -11.03 -21.20 -18.90
CA GLU A 599 -10.86 -21.27 -17.46
C GLU A 599 -10.91 -19.89 -16.81
N ILE A 600 -11.56 -19.79 -15.65
CA ILE A 600 -11.56 -18.57 -14.84
C ILE A 600 -10.22 -18.48 -14.08
N VAL A 601 -9.50 -17.38 -14.30
CA VAL A 601 -8.25 -17.07 -13.61
C VAL A 601 -8.32 -15.71 -12.94
N TRP A 602 -7.68 -15.60 -11.79
CA TRP A 602 -7.42 -14.33 -11.13
C TRP A 602 -6.03 -13.84 -11.52
N ILE A 603 -5.94 -12.62 -12.02
CA ILE A 603 -4.68 -11.95 -12.31
C ILE A 603 -4.38 -10.99 -11.16
N VAL A 604 -3.17 -11.10 -10.62
CA VAL A 604 -2.71 -10.33 -9.46
C VAL A 604 -1.36 -9.71 -9.78
N ASP A 605 -1.30 -8.39 -9.77
CA ASP A 605 -0.03 -7.67 -9.94
C ASP A 605 0.86 -7.83 -8.69
N GLY A 606 2.12 -8.18 -8.91
CA GLY A 606 3.13 -8.37 -7.88
C GLY A 606 4.28 -7.37 -8.05
N TYR A 607 4.56 -6.62 -7.00
CA TYR A 607 5.55 -5.56 -6.99
C TYR A 607 6.80 -5.94 -6.22
N THR A 608 7.97 -5.62 -6.75
CA THR A 608 9.18 -5.52 -5.91
C THR A 608 9.32 -4.11 -5.37
N THR A 609 9.56 -4.00 -4.07
CA THR A 609 9.65 -2.73 -3.38
C THR A 609 10.90 -2.67 -2.49
N THR A 610 11.41 -1.47 -2.26
CA THR A 610 12.42 -1.19 -1.24
C THR A 610 12.31 0.26 -0.78
N ASN A 611 12.88 0.56 0.40
CA ASN A 611 13.01 1.91 0.95
C ASN A 611 14.48 2.35 1.09
N ASP A 612 15.39 1.62 0.44
CA ASP A 612 16.83 1.81 0.52
C ASP A 612 17.42 2.32 -0.81
N PHE A 613 16.61 2.75 -1.77
CA PHE A 613 17.11 3.30 -3.04
C PHE A 613 17.70 4.71 -2.83
N PRO A 614 18.95 5.00 -3.26
CA PRO A 614 19.57 6.30 -3.02
C PRO A 614 18.93 7.40 -3.89
N TYR A 615 18.73 8.59 -3.32
CA TYR A 615 18.18 9.76 -4.03
C TYR A 615 16.83 9.49 -4.71
N SER A 616 15.93 8.80 -4.02
CA SER A 616 14.55 8.61 -4.47
C SER A 616 13.59 8.93 -3.34
N ASP A 617 12.57 9.75 -3.63
CA ASP A 617 11.63 10.26 -2.64
C ASP A 617 10.69 9.17 -2.11
N ARG A 618 10.29 9.33 -0.85
CA ARG A 618 9.49 8.34 -0.14
C ARG A 618 8.01 8.59 -0.30
N VAL A 619 7.29 7.49 -0.44
CA VAL A 619 5.83 7.47 -0.42
C VAL A 619 5.35 6.41 0.56
N ASN A 620 4.29 6.70 1.29
CA ASN A 620 3.61 5.71 2.10
C ASN A 620 2.61 4.94 1.23
N LEU A 621 2.73 3.62 1.18
CA LEU A 621 1.89 2.78 0.33
C LEU A 621 0.40 2.93 0.68
N ALA A 622 0.04 2.81 1.95
CA ALA A 622 -1.35 2.90 2.39
C ALA A 622 -1.97 4.27 2.12
N GLU A 623 -1.22 5.36 2.28
CA GLU A 623 -1.71 6.71 2.03
C GLU A 623 -1.86 7.00 0.53
N ALA A 624 -0.88 6.60 -0.29
CA ALA A 624 -0.90 6.90 -1.72
C ALA A 624 -1.91 6.08 -2.52
N THR A 625 -2.31 4.91 -2.02
CA THR A 625 -3.32 4.06 -2.69
C THR A 625 -4.74 4.26 -2.16
N ASN A 626 -4.93 5.09 -1.13
CA ASN A 626 -6.22 5.38 -0.50
C ASN A 626 -7.11 6.27 -1.39
N ASP A 627 -8.30 5.80 -1.73
CA ASP A 627 -9.33 6.52 -2.48
C ASP A 627 -10.75 6.09 -2.04
N THR A 628 -11.79 6.52 -2.77
CA THR A 628 -13.19 6.18 -2.50
C THR A 628 -13.44 4.68 -2.32
N TYR A 629 -12.71 3.82 -3.02
CA TYR A 629 -12.94 2.37 -3.01
C TYR A 629 -12.15 1.62 -1.92
N SER A 630 -11.21 2.29 -1.26
CA SER A 630 -10.35 1.67 -0.25
C SER A 630 -11.15 1.16 0.96
N GLY A 631 -11.07 -0.14 1.23
CA GLY A 631 -11.82 -0.79 2.30
C GLY A 631 -13.29 -1.10 1.99
N GLN A 632 -13.72 -0.91 0.72
CA GLN A 632 -15.05 -1.24 0.20
C GLN A 632 -14.88 -2.19 -1.00
N GLY A 633 -14.72 -3.48 -0.74
CA GLY A 633 -14.37 -4.48 -1.77
C GLY A 633 -12.90 -4.50 -2.25
N VAL A 634 -12.10 -3.48 -1.89
CA VAL A 634 -10.65 -3.39 -2.21
C VAL A 634 -9.82 -3.48 -0.93
N ALA A 635 -8.77 -4.30 -0.93
CA ALA A 635 -7.90 -4.48 0.23
C ALA A 635 -7.07 -3.21 0.52
N ASN A 636 -6.79 -2.95 1.81
CA ASN A 636 -5.87 -1.88 2.19
C ASN A 636 -4.41 -2.33 2.04
N GLN A 637 -3.57 -1.44 1.53
CA GLN A 637 -2.13 -1.66 1.51
C GLN A 637 -1.50 -1.50 2.90
N ALA A 638 -0.32 -2.09 3.08
CA ALA A 638 0.42 -1.99 4.33
C ALA A 638 0.90 -0.55 4.58
N ASN A 639 0.89 -0.11 5.84
CA ASN A 639 1.42 1.18 6.24
C ASN A 639 2.96 1.15 6.26
N GLU A 640 3.56 1.17 5.08
CA GLU A 640 4.99 1.07 4.85
C GLU A 640 5.48 2.17 3.91
N GLU A 641 6.66 2.71 4.20
CA GLU A 641 7.35 3.64 3.30
C GLU A 641 8.16 2.85 2.27
N ILE A 642 8.03 3.25 1.01
CA ILE A 642 8.88 2.77 -0.07
C ILE A 642 9.49 3.96 -0.80
N ASN A 643 10.60 3.71 -1.48
CA ASN A 643 11.20 4.66 -2.40
C ASN A 643 11.66 4.04 -3.73
N TYR A 644 11.14 2.85 -4.03
CA TYR A 644 11.31 2.14 -5.28
C TYR A 644 10.16 1.15 -5.45
N ILE A 645 9.63 1.06 -6.66
CA ILE A 645 8.63 0.06 -7.06
C ILE A 645 8.81 -0.32 -8.52
N ARG A 646 8.60 -1.61 -8.81
CA ARG A 646 8.44 -2.17 -10.16
C ARG A 646 7.30 -3.17 -10.17
N SER A 647 6.48 -3.14 -11.22
CA SER A 647 5.52 -4.22 -11.51
C SER A 647 6.28 -5.39 -12.12
N SER A 648 6.98 -6.14 -11.27
CA SER A 648 7.92 -7.15 -11.76
C SER A 648 7.26 -8.49 -12.09
N VAL A 649 6.10 -8.79 -11.50
CA VAL A 649 5.44 -10.10 -11.64
C VAL A 649 3.96 -9.95 -11.95
N LYS A 650 3.44 -10.76 -12.89
CA LYS A 650 2.01 -11.06 -13.01
C LYS A 650 1.75 -12.44 -12.40
N ALA A 651 1.07 -12.49 -11.27
CA ALA A 651 0.66 -13.76 -10.67
C ALA A 651 -0.71 -14.17 -11.19
N VAL A 652 -0.88 -15.44 -11.52
CA VAL A 652 -2.13 -16.01 -12.00
C VAL A 652 -2.56 -17.11 -11.05
N VAL A 653 -3.79 -17.02 -10.54
CA VAL A 653 -4.40 -18.04 -9.69
C VAL A 653 -5.60 -18.62 -10.42
N ASN A 654 -5.59 -19.91 -10.72
CA ASN A 654 -6.75 -20.57 -11.29
C ASN A 654 -7.88 -20.64 -10.23
N ALA A 655 -9.09 -20.22 -10.57
CA ALA A 655 -10.20 -20.15 -9.63
C ALA A 655 -10.75 -21.53 -9.23
N TYR A 656 -10.50 -22.57 -10.03
CA TYR A 656 -10.94 -23.94 -9.79
C TYR A 656 -9.96 -24.71 -8.91
N ASP A 657 -8.67 -24.79 -9.29
CA ASP A 657 -7.67 -25.57 -8.55
C ASP A 657 -6.74 -24.76 -7.64
N GLY A 658 -6.74 -23.44 -7.74
CA GLY A 658 -5.89 -22.58 -6.93
C GLY A 658 -4.40 -22.78 -7.22
N SER A 659 -4.02 -23.37 -8.36
CA SER A 659 -2.64 -23.36 -8.83
C SER A 659 -2.18 -21.91 -9.02
N VAL A 660 -0.93 -21.64 -8.62
CA VAL A 660 -0.35 -20.30 -8.71
C VAL A 660 0.81 -20.34 -9.70
N LYS A 661 0.76 -19.50 -10.73
CA LYS A 661 1.89 -19.27 -11.64
C LYS A 661 2.34 -17.82 -11.51
N LEU A 662 3.65 -17.62 -11.37
CA LEU A 662 4.26 -16.29 -11.32
C LEU A 662 4.98 -16.06 -12.65
N TYR A 663 4.53 -15.08 -13.43
CA TYR A 663 5.18 -14.69 -14.68
C TYR A 663 6.03 -13.44 -14.48
N GLU A 664 7.24 -13.45 -15.02
CA GLU A 664 8.12 -12.29 -15.10
C GLU A 664 7.50 -11.25 -16.05
N PHE A 665 7.45 -9.99 -15.60
CA PHE A 665 6.92 -8.89 -16.39
C PHE A 665 7.99 -7.81 -16.65
N ASP A 666 8.68 -7.36 -15.60
CA ASP A 666 9.88 -6.54 -15.71
C ASP A 666 11.13 -7.42 -15.65
N ASP A 667 11.72 -7.68 -16.82
CA ASP A 667 12.93 -8.49 -16.98
C ASP A 667 14.21 -7.72 -16.65
N GLN A 668 14.14 -6.43 -16.32
CA GLN A 668 15.27 -5.60 -15.93
C GLN A 668 15.44 -5.52 -14.40
N ASP A 669 14.37 -5.71 -13.63
CA ASP A 669 14.36 -5.54 -12.18
C ASP A 669 15.38 -6.43 -11.42
N PRO A 670 16.42 -5.81 -10.80
CA PRO A 670 17.44 -6.56 -10.06
C PRO A 670 16.91 -7.22 -8.79
N ILE A 671 15.82 -6.69 -8.18
CA ILE A 671 15.24 -7.28 -6.97
C ILE A 671 14.57 -8.60 -7.30
N LEU A 672 13.75 -8.64 -8.37
CA LEU A 672 13.14 -9.88 -8.86
C LEU A 672 14.19 -10.91 -9.24
N LYS A 673 15.23 -10.51 -10.00
CA LYS A 673 16.34 -11.40 -10.38
C LYS A 673 17.00 -12.05 -9.18
N ALA A 674 17.33 -11.25 -8.15
CA ALA A 674 17.93 -11.77 -6.92
C ALA A 674 17.00 -12.78 -6.22
N TRP A 675 15.70 -12.51 -6.15
CA TRP A 675 14.73 -13.43 -5.57
C TRP A 675 14.57 -14.71 -6.37
N ASN A 676 14.47 -14.63 -7.69
CA ASN A 676 14.40 -15.81 -8.53
C ASN A 676 15.65 -16.69 -8.36
N GLU A 677 16.85 -16.09 -8.33
CA GLU A 677 18.11 -16.79 -8.05
C GLU A 677 18.16 -17.43 -6.65
N ILE A 678 17.64 -16.76 -5.62
CA ILE A 678 17.58 -17.28 -4.24
C ILE A 678 16.80 -18.60 -4.18
N TYR A 679 15.75 -18.74 -5.00
CA TYR A 679 14.87 -19.91 -5.03
C TYR A 679 15.19 -20.90 -6.16
N GLY A 680 16.34 -20.75 -6.84
CA GLY A 680 16.87 -21.72 -7.79
C GLY A 680 16.78 -21.34 -9.27
N GLY A 681 16.21 -20.18 -9.59
CA GLY A 681 16.11 -19.64 -10.95
C GLY A 681 14.82 -20.00 -11.70
N ASP A 682 14.06 -20.95 -11.19
CA ASP A 682 12.84 -21.48 -11.84
C ASP A 682 11.56 -21.14 -11.07
N LEU A 683 11.63 -20.21 -10.10
CA LEU A 683 10.46 -19.80 -9.31
C LEU A 683 9.51 -18.93 -10.15
N ILE A 684 10.10 -18.05 -10.96
CA ILE A 684 9.39 -17.13 -11.84
C ILE A 684 9.47 -17.66 -13.26
N THR A 685 8.31 -17.78 -13.91
CA THR A 685 8.18 -18.19 -15.30
C THR A 685 8.58 -17.03 -16.22
N PRO A 686 9.46 -17.22 -17.21
CA PRO A 686 9.90 -16.15 -18.11
C PRO A 686 8.74 -15.45 -18.85
N LYS A 687 8.93 -14.16 -19.17
CA LYS A 687 7.93 -13.36 -19.92
C LYS A 687 7.54 -14.00 -21.26
N GLU A 688 8.47 -14.67 -21.92
CA GLU A 688 8.25 -15.34 -23.22
C GLU A 688 7.29 -16.55 -23.16
N ASP A 689 7.07 -17.10 -21.97
CA ASP A 689 6.17 -18.24 -21.74
C ASP A 689 4.75 -17.80 -21.34
N ILE A 690 4.46 -16.49 -21.34
CA ILE A 690 3.12 -15.96 -21.09
C ILE A 690 2.22 -16.31 -22.29
N PRO A 691 1.07 -16.99 -22.08
CA PRO A 691 0.11 -17.23 -23.16
C PRO A 691 -0.47 -15.92 -23.70
N ALA A 692 -0.59 -15.79 -25.02
CA ALA A 692 -1.18 -14.60 -25.64
C ALA A 692 -2.64 -14.34 -25.21
N SER A 693 -3.39 -15.42 -24.93
CA SER A 693 -4.74 -15.35 -24.36
C SER A 693 -4.73 -14.67 -22.99
N LEU A 694 -3.73 -14.93 -22.15
CA LEU A 694 -3.56 -14.29 -20.84
C LEU A 694 -3.05 -12.85 -20.97
N GLU A 695 -2.04 -12.61 -21.81
CA GLU A 695 -1.44 -11.28 -22.01
C GLU A 695 -2.47 -10.24 -22.49
N ALA A 696 -3.45 -10.68 -23.29
CA ALA A 696 -4.55 -9.86 -23.76
C ALA A 696 -5.40 -9.23 -22.64
N HIS A 697 -5.39 -9.80 -21.43
CA HIS A 697 -6.12 -9.30 -20.26
C HIS A 697 -5.27 -8.43 -19.33
N PHE A 698 -3.97 -8.28 -19.59
CA PHE A 698 -3.15 -7.42 -18.74
C PHE A 698 -3.62 -5.97 -18.82
N ARG A 699 -3.74 -5.36 -17.63
CA ARG A 699 -4.03 -3.94 -17.42
C ARG A 699 -2.90 -3.21 -16.69
N TYR A 700 -2.79 -1.90 -16.86
CA TYR A 700 -1.77 -1.12 -16.18
C TYR A 700 -2.04 -1.16 -14.66
N PRO A 701 -1.06 -1.51 -13.80
CA PRO A 701 -1.34 -1.83 -12.39
C PRO A 701 -1.85 -0.63 -11.59
N GLN A 702 -2.91 -0.84 -10.80
CA GLN A 702 -3.65 0.26 -10.17
C GLN A 702 -2.89 0.89 -8.99
N ASP A 703 -2.33 0.10 -8.08
CA ASP A 703 -1.59 0.65 -6.94
C ASP A 703 -0.34 1.41 -7.39
N MET A 704 0.44 0.87 -8.34
CA MET A 704 1.61 1.56 -8.90
C MET A 704 1.22 2.86 -9.59
N PHE A 705 0.12 2.87 -10.36
CA PHE A 705 -0.39 4.09 -10.99
C PHE A 705 -0.78 5.17 -9.96
N LYS A 706 -1.46 4.78 -8.87
CA LYS A 706 -1.82 5.71 -7.78
C LYS A 706 -0.59 6.28 -7.08
N ILE A 707 0.45 5.48 -6.87
CA ILE A 707 1.74 5.91 -6.31
C ILE A 707 2.44 6.90 -7.25
N GLN A 708 2.53 6.57 -8.54
CA GLN A 708 3.07 7.48 -9.56
C GLN A 708 2.29 8.79 -9.61
N ARG A 709 0.95 8.72 -9.55
CA ARG A 709 0.06 9.90 -9.48
C ARG A 709 0.36 10.76 -8.26
N ASN A 710 0.58 10.17 -7.09
CA ASN A 710 0.94 10.90 -5.87
C ASN A 710 2.28 11.65 -6.04
N LEU A 711 3.30 10.99 -6.58
CA LEU A 711 4.62 11.58 -6.81
C LEU A 711 4.58 12.69 -7.87
N LEU A 712 3.84 12.47 -8.97
CA LEU A 712 3.73 13.42 -10.07
C LEU A 712 3.08 14.74 -9.66
N GLN A 713 2.45 14.84 -8.49
CA GLN A 713 2.05 16.14 -7.93
C GLN A 713 3.23 17.14 -7.82
N ARG A 714 4.46 16.65 -7.69
CA ARG A 714 5.69 17.47 -7.66
C ARG A 714 6.72 17.05 -8.70
N PHE A 715 6.81 15.76 -9.01
CA PHE A 715 7.86 15.19 -9.86
C PHE A 715 7.53 15.20 -11.37
N HIS A 716 6.41 15.79 -11.80
CA HIS A 716 6.17 16.12 -13.21
C HIS A 716 7.14 17.21 -13.71
N VAL A 717 7.62 18.07 -12.80
CA VAL A 717 8.66 19.07 -13.08
C VAL A 717 10.03 18.37 -13.14
N ASP A 718 10.76 18.57 -14.24
CA ASP A 718 12.09 18.00 -14.47
C ASP A 718 13.24 18.93 -14.04
N GLU A 719 12.99 20.24 -13.96
CA GLU A 719 13.98 21.24 -13.53
C GLU A 719 14.00 21.48 -12.01
N ALA A 720 15.14 21.20 -11.37
CA ALA A 720 15.32 21.37 -9.92
C ALA A 720 14.99 22.78 -9.38
N ARG A 721 15.19 23.83 -10.19
CA ARG A 721 14.88 25.20 -9.74
C ARG A 721 13.38 25.39 -9.55
N THR A 722 12.61 25.08 -10.58
CA THR A 722 11.14 25.17 -10.57
C THR A 722 10.55 24.26 -9.50
N PHE A 723 11.11 23.05 -9.35
CA PHE A 723 10.73 22.12 -8.29
C PHE A 723 10.93 22.70 -6.88
N ILE A 724 12.06 23.36 -6.61
CA ILE A 724 12.34 24.00 -5.31
C ILE A 724 11.45 25.22 -5.06
N GLU A 725 11.15 26.00 -6.11
CA GLU A 725 10.26 27.16 -6.03
C GLU A 725 8.80 26.72 -5.76
N GLY A 726 8.40 25.54 -6.23
CA GLY A 726 7.12 24.89 -5.90
C GLY A 726 5.88 25.54 -6.52
N SER A 727 6.07 26.45 -7.49
CA SER A 727 4.99 27.21 -8.12
C SER A 727 4.08 26.40 -9.05
N GLU A 728 4.57 25.27 -9.57
CA GLU A 728 3.88 24.44 -10.57
C GLU A 728 3.30 23.14 -9.97
N ALA A 729 3.30 23.00 -8.65
CA ALA A 729 2.82 21.76 -8.03
C ALA A 729 1.33 21.50 -8.32
N TRP A 730 1.00 20.23 -8.53
CA TRP A 730 -0.37 19.76 -8.70
C TRP A 730 -0.92 19.17 -7.39
N ALA A 731 -2.21 18.83 -7.44
CA ALA A 731 -2.95 18.05 -6.48
C ALA A 731 -3.85 17.05 -7.23
N THR A 732 -4.16 15.92 -6.59
CA THR A 732 -5.18 15.01 -7.09
C THR A 732 -6.56 15.51 -6.63
N PRO A 733 -7.56 15.60 -7.52
CA PRO A 733 -8.88 16.09 -7.13
C PRO A 733 -9.60 15.12 -6.18
N GLU A 734 -10.44 15.70 -5.33
CA GLU A 734 -11.43 14.98 -4.53
C GLU A 734 -12.51 14.39 -5.43
N ASP A 735 -13.11 13.27 -5.01
CA ASP A 735 -14.22 12.61 -5.69
C ASP A 735 -15.49 13.46 -5.56
N PRO A 736 -16.00 14.03 -6.68
CA PRO A 736 -17.18 14.90 -6.62
C PRO A 736 -18.47 14.14 -6.27
N SER A 737 -18.50 12.82 -6.43
CA SER A 737 -19.66 11.99 -6.07
C SER A 737 -19.81 11.79 -4.56
N GLN A 738 -18.74 12.08 -3.79
CA GLN A 738 -18.68 11.82 -2.36
C GLN A 738 -18.87 13.09 -1.53
N GLN A 739 -19.55 12.95 -0.38
CA GLN A 739 -19.73 14.06 0.56
C GLN A 739 -18.49 14.31 1.43
N SER A 740 -17.61 13.31 1.54
CA SER A 740 -16.37 13.40 2.32
C SER A 740 -15.20 13.76 1.39
N PRO A 741 -14.19 14.51 1.88
CA PRO A 741 -13.02 14.88 1.11
C PRO A 741 -12.10 13.66 0.92
N VAL A 742 -12.47 12.77 0.00
CA VAL A 742 -11.71 11.58 -0.38
C VAL A 742 -11.27 11.72 -1.84
N ILE A 743 -10.13 11.14 -2.20
CA ILE A 743 -9.55 11.31 -3.53
C ILE A 743 -10.35 10.49 -4.55
N GLN A 744 -10.56 11.07 -5.74
CA GLN A 744 -11.19 10.34 -6.86
C GLN A 744 -10.35 9.12 -7.26
N PRO A 745 -10.96 7.93 -7.38
CA PRO A 745 -10.25 6.74 -7.81
C PRO A 745 -9.81 6.84 -9.28
N ALA A 746 -8.67 6.23 -9.60
CA ALA A 746 -8.29 6.02 -11.00
C ALA A 746 -9.23 4.99 -11.63
N TYR A 747 -9.57 5.17 -12.92
CA TYR A 747 -10.57 4.35 -13.60
C TYR A 747 -10.08 3.86 -14.96
N TYR A 748 -10.48 2.63 -15.32
CA TYR A 748 -10.21 2.08 -16.65
C TYR A 748 -11.27 2.52 -17.66
N VAL A 749 -10.80 2.83 -18.87
CA VAL A 749 -11.62 3.14 -20.04
C VAL A 749 -11.00 2.56 -21.30
N TYR A 750 -11.83 2.17 -22.26
CA TYR A 750 -11.39 1.83 -23.61
C TYR A 750 -11.56 3.05 -24.53
N ALA A 751 -10.46 3.75 -24.83
CA ALA A 751 -10.51 5.05 -25.49
C ALA A 751 -9.24 5.33 -26.31
N THR A 752 -9.31 6.30 -27.22
CA THR A 752 -8.17 6.82 -27.98
C THR A 752 -7.81 8.22 -27.47
N TYR A 753 -6.60 8.36 -26.93
CA TYR A 753 -6.08 9.62 -26.40
C TYR A 753 -5.24 10.35 -27.48
N PRO A 754 -4.90 11.64 -27.28
CA PRO A 754 -4.11 12.39 -28.25
C PRO A 754 -2.83 11.65 -28.66
N GLU A 755 -2.48 11.74 -29.94
CA GLU A 755 -1.32 11.07 -30.57
C GLU A 755 -1.44 9.53 -30.71
N GLN A 756 -2.48 8.91 -30.16
CA GLN A 756 -2.78 7.49 -30.39
C GLN A 756 -3.56 7.28 -31.70
N THR A 757 -3.33 6.15 -32.37
CA THR A 757 -3.96 5.81 -33.66
C THR A 757 -5.13 4.83 -33.54
N GLN A 758 -5.34 4.26 -32.36
CA GLN A 758 -6.37 3.27 -32.06
C GLN A 758 -6.73 3.32 -30.57
N PRO A 759 -7.88 2.77 -30.17
CA PRO A 759 -8.25 2.70 -28.76
C PRO A 759 -7.35 1.73 -28.00
N TYR A 760 -6.96 2.13 -26.81
CA TYR A 760 -6.29 1.29 -25.82
C TYR A 760 -7.16 1.15 -24.58
N PHE A 761 -6.93 0.09 -23.82
CA PHE A 761 -7.48 -0.03 -22.47
C PHE A 761 -6.56 0.67 -21.49
N GLN A 762 -7.00 1.82 -20.99
CA GLN A 762 -6.15 2.77 -20.28
C GLN A 762 -6.68 3.03 -18.88
N LEU A 763 -5.78 3.06 -17.90
CA LEU A 763 -6.05 3.56 -16.56
C LEU A 763 -5.83 5.07 -16.55
N THR A 764 -6.85 5.83 -16.18
CA THR A 764 -6.83 7.30 -16.26
C THR A 764 -7.02 7.96 -14.90
N SER A 765 -6.40 9.11 -14.71
CA SER A 765 -6.73 10.07 -13.66
C SER A 765 -6.44 11.51 -14.09
N THR A 766 -6.84 12.48 -13.27
CA THR A 766 -6.74 13.91 -13.54
C THR A 766 -5.95 14.62 -12.44
N PHE A 767 -5.41 15.79 -12.78
CA PHE A 767 -4.71 16.67 -11.85
C PHE A 767 -5.30 18.06 -11.86
N THR A 768 -5.27 18.74 -10.71
CA THR A 768 -5.56 20.16 -10.58
C THR A 768 -4.30 20.90 -10.11
N PRO A 769 -4.11 22.19 -10.45
CA PRO A 769 -3.05 22.97 -9.81
C PRO A 769 -3.29 23.05 -8.30
N ARG A 770 -2.25 22.88 -7.48
CA ARG A 770 -2.36 22.79 -6.00
C ARG A 770 -3.08 23.97 -5.35
N ASN A 771 -2.97 25.16 -5.94
CA ASN A 771 -3.60 26.39 -5.41
C ASN A 771 -4.79 26.87 -6.28
N ARG A 772 -5.26 26.07 -7.24
CA ARG A 772 -6.39 26.38 -8.14
C ARG A 772 -7.17 25.09 -8.44
N GLU A 773 -7.94 24.62 -7.47
CA GLU A 773 -8.66 23.35 -7.56
C GLU A 773 -9.79 23.33 -8.60
N ASN A 774 -10.24 24.49 -9.09
CA ASN A 774 -11.32 24.55 -10.08
C ASN A 774 -10.86 24.28 -11.52
N ALA A 775 -9.55 24.18 -11.77
CA ALA A 775 -8.99 23.93 -13.10
C ALA A 775 -8.35 22.54 -13.24
N LEU A 776 -8.50 21.93 -14.40
CA LEU A 776 -7.81 20.74 -14.88
C LEU A 776 -6.42 21.16 -15.38
N ALA A 777 -5.38 20.73 -14.67
CA ALA A 777 -3.99 20.95 -15.09
C ALA A 777 -3.55 19.93 -16.14
N SER A 778 -3.90 18.66 -15.93
CA SER A 778 -3.43 17.57 -16.77
C SER A 778 -4.29 16.32 -16.63
N LEU A 779 -4.27 15.49 -17.66
CA LEU A 779 -4.68 14.08 -17.60
C LEU A 779 -3.43 13.19 -17.47
N MET A 780 -3.60 12.03 -16.85
CA MET A 780 -2.59 10.97 -16.75
C MET A 780 -3.18 9.68 -17.28
N SER A 781 -2.47 9.00 -18.17
CA SER A 781 -2.89 7.72 -18.76
C SER A 781 -1.79 6.67 -18.63
N GLY A 782 -2.16 5.47 -18.17
CA GLY A 782 -1.32 4.27 -18.13
C GLY A 782 -1.95 3.16 -18.97
N TYR A 783 -1.23 2.61 -19.95
CA TYR A 783 -1.73 1.56 -20.84
C TYR A 783 -0.61 0.63 -21.31
N TYR A 784 -0.95 -0.47 -21.98
CA TYR A 784 0.02 -1.29 -22.70
C TYR A 784 -0.10 -1.03 -24.20
N ASP A 785 1.03 -0.80 -24.87
CA ASP A 785 1.05 -0.62 -26.32
C ASP A 785 0.89 -1.95 -27.09
N GLU A 786 0.91 -1.89 -28.43
CA GLU A 786 0.76 -3.08 -29.30
C GLU A 786 1.79 -4.19 -29.05
N ASN A 787 2.93 -3.88 -28.42
CA ASN A 787 3.98 -4.85 -28.10
C ASN A 787 3.83 -5.40 -26.67
N GLY A 788 2.81 -4.98 -25.92
CA GLY A 788 2.62 -5.35 -24.51
C GLY A 788 3.52 -4.57 -23.54
N ASP A 789 4.14 -3.47 -24.00
CA ASP A 789 5.03 -2.66 -23.16
C ASP A 789 4.23 -1.57 -22.40
N PRO A 790 4.49 -1.37 -21.10
CA PRO A 790 3.82 -0.34 -20.31
C PRO A 790 4.18 1.06 -20.80
N ARG A 791 3.17 1.91 -20.99
CA ARG A 791 3.29 3.33 -21.30
C ARG A 791 2.61 4.15 -20.22
N LEU A 792 3.29 5.20 -19.76
CA LEU A 792 2.75 6.21 -18.86
C LEU A 792 2.90 7.58 -19.51
N GLN A 793 1.77 8.27 -19.72
CA GLN A 793 1.72 9.54 -20.44
C GLN A 793 0.97 10.61 -19.65
N ILE A 794 1.41 11.85 -19.81
CA ILE A 794 0.83 13.06 -19.22
C ILE A 794 0.36 13.96 -20.34
N TYR A 795 -0.89 14.43 -20.25
CA TYR A 795 -1.48 15.35 -21.20
C TYR A 795 -1.70 16.70 -20.53
N ASP A 796 -0.72 17.59 -20.67
CA ASP A 796 -0.76 18.94 -20.11
C ASP A 796 -1.89 19.73 -20.79
N VAL A 797 -2.93 20.03 -20.03
CA VAL A 797 -4.10 20.74 -20.53
C VAL A 797 -3.78 22.23 -20.56
N VAL A 798 -3.86 22.82 -21.75
CA VAL A 798 -3.68 24.25 -21.95
C VAL A 798 -4.86 24.81 -22.72
N GLY A 799 -5.33 25.99 -22.37
CA GLY A 799 -6.41 26.65 -23.12
C GLY A 799 -7.55 27.13 -22.25
N GLY A 800 -8.77 27.09 -22.80
CA GLY A 800 -9.90 27.87 -22.31
C GLY A 800 -10.90 27.14 -21.43
N ASP A 801 -11.38 25.97 -21.85
CA ASP A 801 -12.37 25.18 -21.09
C ASP A 801 -11.67 24.14 -20.18
N ASP A 802 -10.83 24.64 -19.27
CA ASP A 802 -9.98 23.84 -18.38
C ASP A 802 -10.67 23.47 -17.06
N GLN A 803 -11.98 23.25 -17.02
CA GLN A 803 -12.69 23.04 -15.74
C GLN A 803 -12.32 21.69 -15.09
N SER A 804 -12.09 21.67 -13.78
CA SER A 804 -11.85 20.43 -13.02
C SER A 804 -13.10 19.55 -12.93
N VAL A 805 -12.93 18.26 -12.60
CA VAL A 805 -14.04 17.32 -12.37
C VAL A 805 -15.04 17.84 -11.30
N ARG A 806 -14.55 18.46 -10.22
CA ARG A 806 -15.42 19.03 -9.17
C ARG A 806 -16.24 20.21 -9.68
N GLN A 807 -15.61 21.07 -10.48
CA GLN A 807 -16.30 22.21 -11.07
C GLN A 807 -17.35 21.77 -12.09
N ILE A 808 -17.05 20.75 -12.90
CA ILE A 808 -18.01 20.17 -13.85
C ILE A 808 -19.19 19.53 -13.12
N HIS A 809 -18.95 18.76 -12.05
CA HIS A 809 -20.04 18.20 -11.23
C HIS A 809 -20.96 19.32 -10.67
N GLN A 810 -20.39 20.43 -10.22
CA GLN A 810 -21.18 21.58 -9.77
C GLN A 810 -22.00 22.21 -10.90
N ILE A 811 -21.42 22.36 -12.10
CA ILE A 811 -22.14 22.88 -13.28
C ILE A 811 -23.28 21.93 -13.68
N ILE A 812 -23.03 20.62 -13.71
CA ILE A 812 -24.04 19.60 -13.99
C ILE A 812 -25.17 19.68 -12.95
N THR A 813 -24.84 19.65 -11.66
CA THR A 813 -25.84 19.62 -10.59
C THR A 813 -26.57 20.95 -10.38
N SER A 814 -26.04 22.07 -10.87
CA SER A 814 -26.74 23.37 -10.90
C SER A 814 -27.60 23.59 -12.15
N THR A 815 -27.44 22.75 -13.19
CA THR A 815 -28.21 22.85 -14.43
C THR A 815 -29.71 22.61 -14.16
N SER A 816 -30.57 23.47 -14.72
CA SER A 816 -32.02 23.52 -14.39
C SER A 816 -32.74 22.17 -14.55
N GLU A 817 -32.42 21.42 -15.60
CA GLU A 817 -32.96 20.09 -15.88
C GLU A 817 -32.56 19.06 -14.80
N VAL A 818 -31.31 19.12 -14.34
CA VAL A 818 -30.77 18.25 -13.30
C VAL A 818 -31.39 18.60 -11.95
N VAL A 819 -31.40 19.89 -11.56
CA VAL A 819 -32.02 20.37 -10.32
C VAL A 819 -33.50 19.94 -10.22
N THR A 820 -34.24 20.04 -11.33
CA THR A 820 -35.64 19.61 -11.38
C THR A 820 -35.76 18.11 -11.12
N THR A 821 -34.92 17.30 -11.79
CA THR A 821 -34.90 15.85 -11.62
C THR A 821 -34.50 15.43 -10.19
N LEU A 822 -33.47 16.05 -9.61
CA LEU A 822 -33.04 15.82 -8.23
C LEU A 822 -34.14 16.14 -7.22
N ARG A 823 -34.83 17.28 -7.40
CA ARG A 823 -35.96 17.69 -6.56
C ARG A 823 -37.10 16.69 -6.67
N ASP A 824 -37.44 16.27 -7.88
CA ASP A 824 -38.56 15.36 -8.12
C ASP A 824 -38.25 13.94 -7.57
N ALA A 825 -37.01 13.46 -7.72
CA ALA A 825 -36.53 12.22 -7.09
C ALA A 825 -36.62 12.28 -5.56
N THR A 826 -36.15 13.39 -4.97
CA THR A 826 -36.23 13.60 -3.51
C THR A 826 -37.69 13.63 -3.04
N GLN A 827 -38.59 14.31 -3.77
CA GLN A 827 -40.03 14.34 -3.46
C GLN A 827 -40.70 12.96 -3.59
N ALA A 828 -40.19 12.12 -4.49
CA ALA A 828 -40.64 10.74 -4.66
C ALA A 828 -40.06 9.78 -3.61
N GLY A 829 -39.24 10.26 -2.66
CA GLY A 829 -38.57 9.42 -1.66
C GLY A 829 -37.51 8.51 -2.28
N THR A 830 -36.80 9.00 -3.29
CA THR A 830 -35.74 8.27 -4.00
C THR A 830 -34.40 8.94 -3.68
N THR A 831 -33.40 8.14 -3.33
CA THR A 831 -32.01 8.57 -3.15
C THR A 831 -31.32 8.59 -4.50
N VAL A 832 -30.59 9.66 -4.78
CA VAL A 832 -29.77 9.80 -5.98
C VAL A 832 -28.35 9.37 -5.63
N GLU A 833 -27.74 8.58 -6.51
CA GLU A 833 -26.35 8.16 -6.43
C GLU A 833 -25.67 8.47 -7.76
N TRP A 834 -24.54 9.16 -7.71
CA TRP A 834 -23.74 9.48 -8.88
C TRP A 834 -22.67 8.42 -9.05
N GLY A 835 -22.44 7.97 -10.29
CA GLY A 835 -21.24 7.19 -10.60
C GLY A 835 -20.02 8.08 -10.73
N ASN A 836 -18.87 7.46 -11.02
CA ASN A 836 -17.62 8.16 -11.22
C ASN A 836 -17.69 9.13 -12.41
N LEU A 837 -17.29 10.39 -12.20
CA LEU A 837 -17.18 11.40 -13.25
C LEU A 837 -15.93 11.17 -14.10
N LEU A 838 -16.14 10.74 -15.34
CA LEU A 838 -15.08 10.44 -16.31
C LEU A 838 -14.71 11.71 -17.09
N ALA A 839 -13.42 11.92 -17.35
CA ALA A 839 -12.87 13.02 -18.12
C ALA A 839 -12.05 12.47 -19.29
N LEU A 840 -12.57 12.59 -20.51
CA LEU A 840 -12.01 11.96 -21.70
C LEU A 840 -11.59 13.02 -22.74
N PRO A 841 -10.34 13.00 -23.24
CA PRO A 841 -9.93 13.91 -24.31
C PRO A 841 -10.56 13.45 -25.63
N VAL A 842 -11.42 14.31 -26.21
CA VAL A 842 -12.09 14.04 -27.50
C VAL A 842 -12.00 15.28 -28.37
N GLY A 843 -11.46 15.12 -29.58
CA GLY A 843 -11.34 16.22 -30.54
C GLY A 843 -10.44 17.36 -30.03
N ASP A 844 -11.03 18.55 -29.87
CA ASP A 844 -10.38 19.76 -29.35
C ASP A 844 -10.91 20.18 -27.96
N GLY A 845 -11.58 19.26 -27.25
CA GLY A 845 -12.18 19.48 -25.93
C GLY A 845 -12.04 18.29 -24.98
N ILE A 846 -12.61 18.43 -23.78
CA ILE A 846 -12.74 17.33 -22.82
C ILE A 846 -14.22 16.95 -22.73
N LEU A 847 -14.53 15.68 -22.98
CA LEU A 847 -15.85 15.12 -22.71
C LEU A 847 -15.89 14.65 -21.26
N TYR A 848 -16.71 15.33 -20.46
CA TYR A 848 -17.05 14.87 -19.13
C TYR A 848 -18.33 14.06 -19.15
N LEU A 849 -18.35 12.96 -18.43
CA LEU A 849 -19.52 12.09 -18.31
C LEU A 849 -19.73 11.62 -16.87
N GLU A 850 -20.95 11.74 -16.38
CA GLU A 850 -21.35 11.28 -15.05
C GLU A 850 -22.72 10.58 -15.13
N PRO A 851 -22.78 9.26 -14.89
CA PRO A 851 -24.04 8.53 -14.85
C PRO A 851 -24.78 8.78 -13.53
N MET A 852 -26.12 8.90 -13.60
CA MET A 852 -26.99 9.13 -12.46
C MET A 852 -27.89 7.93 -12.19
N TYR A 853 -27.78 7.37 -10.99
CA TYR A 853 -28.54 6.24 -10.50
C TYR A 853 -29.59 6.67 -9.48
N LEU A 854 -30.74 6.00 -9.50
CA LEU A 854 -31.82 6.21 -8.53
C LEU A 854 -32.07 4.94 -7.72
N ARG A 855 -32.11 5.08 -6.39
CA ARG A 855 -32.56 4.06 -5.42
C ARG A 855 -33.86 4.53 -4.76
N ARG A 856 -34.99 3.84 -4.97
CA ARG A 856 -36.25 4.21 -4.26
C ARG A 856 -36.13 3.80 -2.80
N GLN A 857 -36.40 4.67 -1.82
CA GLN A 857 -36.51 4.25 -0.42
C GLN A 857 -37.78 3.43 -0.19
N ALA A 858 -37.64 2.21 0.34
CA ALA A 858 -38.75 1.29 0.54
C ALA A 858 -39.84 1.81 1.51
N GLY A 859 -41.02 2.11 0.94
CA GLY A 859 -42.31 2.17 1.64
C GLY A 859 -43.06 0.83 1.67
N GLY A 860 -42.43 -0.30 1.31
CA GLY A 860 -43.02 -1.64 1.41
C GLY A 860 -42.33 -2.72 0.57
N GLN A 861 -41.56 -3.59 1.23
CA GLN A 861 -41.16 -4.94 0.80
C GLN A 861 -40.56 -5.13 -0.61
N GLY A 862 -39.61 -4.28 -0.99
CA GLY A 862 -38.65 -4.53 -2.09
C GLY A 862 -37.35 -3.81 -1.77
N GLU A 863 -36.20 -4.39 -2.12
CA GLU A 863 -34.88 -3.81 -1.85
C GLU A 863 -34.54 -2.68 -2.84
N ASP A 864 -33.82 -1.68 -2.34
CA ASP A 864 -33.53 -0.40 -2.98
C ASP A 864 -32.35 -0.52 -3.98
N LEU A 865 -32.55 -1.13 -5.15
CA LEU A 865 -31.47 -1.27 -6.15
C LEU A 865 -31.16 0.03 -6.91
N PRO A 866 -29.89 0.31 -7.24
CA PRO A 866 -29.51 1.39 -8.13
C PRO A 866 -29.94 1.05 -9.57
N ARG A 867 -30.65 1.98 -10.21
CA ARG A 867 -30.97 1.90 -11.64
C ARG A 867 -30.47 3.16 -12.33
N LEU A 868 -29.75 3.00 -13.44
CA LEU A 868 -29.34 4.09 -14.29
C LEU A 868 -30.60 4.77 -14.86
N THR A 869 -30.80 6.05 -14.60
CA THR A 869 -31.97 6.76 -15.13
C THR A 869 -31.62 7.85 -16.10
N ASN A 870 -30.46 8.50 -15.90
CA ASN A 870 -29.99 9.57 -16.75
C ASN A 870 -28.46 9.55 -16.84
N VAL A 871 -27.94 10.11 -17.92
CA VAL A 871 -26.53 10.38 -18.14
C VAL A 871 -26.36 11.88 -18.27
N ALA A 872 -25.47 12.46 -17.46
CA ALA A 872 -25.04 13.83 -17.60
C ALA A 872 -23.73 13.87 -18.39
N ILE A 873 -23.65 14.75 -19.38
CA ILE A 873 -22.40 15.03 -20.10
C ILE A 873 -22.13 16.52 -20.12
N SER A 874 -20.85 16.90 -20.18
CA SER A 874 -20.44 18.26 -20.44
C SER A 874 -19.33 18.29 -21.50
N TYR A 875 -19.47 19.18 -22.48
CA TYR A 875 -18.45 19.41 -23.51
C TYR A 875 -18.49 20.87 -23.96
N GLY A 876 -17.39 21.61 -23.77
CA GLY A 876 -17.35 23.03 -24.15
C GLY A 876 -18.26 23.92 -23.32
N GLY A 877 -18.44 23.59 -22.04
CA GLY A 877 -19.39 24.24 -21.14
C GLY A 877 -20.88 23.95 -21.41
N TYR A 878 -21.22 23.19 -22.46
CA TYR A 878 -22.59 22.76 -22.75
C TYR A 878 -22.94 21.49 -21.98
N VAL A 879 -24.07 21.49 -21.27
CA VAL A 879 -24.54 20.32 -20.51
C VAL A 879 -25.65 19.59 -21.26
N GLY A 880 -25.47 18.28 -21.45
CA GLY A 880 -26.51 17.36 -21.90
C GLY A 880 -26.97 16.48 -20.73
N PHE A 881 -28.28 16.36 -20.52
CA PHE A 881 -28.81 15.51 -19.45
C PHE A 881 -30.05 14.76 -19.95
N ALA A 882 -29.90 13.47 -20.22
CA ALA A 882 -30.93 12.66 -20.86
C ALA A 882 -30.94 11.21 -20.35
N PRO A 883 -32.02 10.45 -20.57
CA PRO A 883 -32.06 9.03 -20.21
C PRO A 883 -31.03 8.15 -20.91
N THR A 884 -30.59 8.54 -22.11
CA THR A 884 -29.57 7.80 -22.88
C THR A 884 -28.39 8.70 -23.21
N PHE A 885 -27.20 8.10 -23.38
CA PHE A 885 -25.99 8.82 -23.75
C PHE A 885 -26.13 9.50 -25.13
N GLU A 886 -26.72 8.82 -26.12
CA GLU A 886 -26.96 9.38 -27.46
C GLU A 886 -27.86 10.61 -27.41
N GLU A 887 -28.94 10.60 -26.62
CA GLU A 887 -29.79 11.77 -26.42
C GLU A 887 -29.04 12.91 -25.73
N ALA A 888 -28.19 12.62 -24.74
CA ALA A 888 -27.39 13.62 -24.05
C ALA A 888 -26.38 14.28 -25.01
N VAL A 889 -25.72 13.50 -25.88
CA VAL A 889 -24.84 14.00 -26.95
C VAL A 889 -25.62 14.89 -27.92
N ASN A 890 -26.79 14.46 -28.37
CA ASN A 890 -27.63 15.26 -29.27
C ASN A 890 -28.06 16.59 -28.63
N MET A 891 -28.38 16.61 -27.34
CA MET A 891 -28.69 17.87 -26.62
C MET A 891 -27.50 18.84 -26.60
N VAL A 892 -26.27 18.34 -26.37
CA VAL A 892 -25.05 19.17 -26.42
C VAL A 892 -24.83 19.73 -27.82
N VAL A 893 -24.96 18.89 -28.86
CA VAL A 893 -24.81 19.31 -30.27
C VAL A 893 -25.86 20.36 -30.64
N ASP A 894 -27.12 20.18 -30.25
CA ASP A 894 -28.19 21.15 -30.52
C ASP A 894 -27.94 22.50 -29.84
N LYS A 895 -27.47 22.50 -28.59
CA LYS A 895 -27.09 23.72 -27.87
C LYS A 895 -25.91 24.43 -28.53
N TYR A 896 -24.90 23.68 -28.96
CA TYR A 896 -23.74 24.19 -29.70
C TYR A 896 -24.14 24.82 -31.04
N VAL A 897 -24.89 24.09 -31.88
CA VAL A 897 -25.30 24.55 -33.22
C VAL A 897 -26.27 25.75 -33.15
N SER A 898 -27.11 25.80 -32.12
CA SER A 898 -28.02 26.93 -31.91
C SER A 898 -27.33 28.19 -31.37
N GLY A 899 -26.07 28.09 -30.93
CA GLY A 899 -25.33 29.19 -30.31
C GLY A 899 -25.91 29.61 -28.97
N ALA A 900 -26.47 28.66 -28.21
CA ALA A 900 -26.92 28.92 -26.85
C ALA A 900 -25.73 29.36 -25.96
N PRO A 901 -25.95 30.22 -24.95
CA PRO A 901 -24.92 30.49 -23.94
C PRO A 901 -24.65 29.20 -23.16
N SER A 902 -23.37 28.91 -22.92
CA SER A 902 -22.98 27.72 -22.15
C SER A 902 -23.42 27.83 -20.69
N GLU A 903 -23.65 26.71 -20.01
CA GLU A 903 -23.99 26.70 -18.58
C GLU A 903 -22.82 27.22 -17.73
N ALA A 904 -21.57 27.05 -18.18
CA ALA A 904 -20.40 27.65 -17.55
C ALA A 904 -20.47 29.19 -17.53
N GLU A 905 -20.83 29.82 -18.66
CA GLU A 905 -20.99 31.29 -18.76
C GLU A 905 -22.17 31.82 -17.93
N GLN A 906 -23.24 31.03 -17.79
CA GLN A 906 -24.41 31.42 -16.99
C GLN A 906 -24.11 31.43 -15.49
N ASN A 907 -23.36 30.45 -15.00
CA ASN A 907 -22.95 30.37 -13.59
C ASN A 907 -21.96 31.49 -13.21
N GLU A 908 -21.10 31.96 -14.13
CA GLU A 908 -20.23 33.14 -13.88
C GLU A 908 -21.03 34.45 -13.78
N GLY A 909 -22.18 34.55 -14.43
CA GLY A 909 -23.05 35.74 -14.43
C GLY A 909 -23.95 35.89 -13.20
N GLU A 910 -24.10 34.86 -12.36
CA GLU A 910 -25.01 34.85 -11.21
C GLU A 910 -24.39 35.39 -9.90
N SER A 911 -23.10 35.76 -9.92
CA SER A 911 -22.44 36.43 -8.79
C SER A 911 -22.66 37.96 -8.74
N ASP A 912 -23.26 38.58 -9.76
CA ASP A 912 -23.53 40.02 -9.79
C ASP A 912 -24.99 40.30 -10.15
N GLY A 913 -25.85 40.46 -9.14
CA GLY A 913 -27.18 41.00 -9.39
C GLY A 913 -28.15 41.08 -8.21
N GLU A 914 -28.09 42.17 -7.45
CA GLU A 914 -29.31 42.96 -7.20
C GLU A 914 -28.98 44.43 -6.85
N THR A 915 -29.12 45.33 -7.82
CA THR A 915 -29.56 46.71 -7.56
C THR A 915 -30.40 47.20 -8.76
N PRO A 916 -31.60 47.79 -8.57
CA PRO A 916 -32.47 48.12 -9.69
C PRO A 916 -32.07 49.41 -10.41
N SER A 917 -32.32 49.39 -11.72
CA SER A 917 -32.06 50.38 -12.75
C SER A 917 -32.68 51.78 -12.52
N GLU A 918 -31.94 52.84 -12.90
CA GLU A 918 -32.49 54.05 -13.53
C GLU A 918 -31.73 54.35 -14.84
N THR A 919 -32.46 54.92 -15.81
CA THR A 919 -32.17 55.01 -17.26
C THR A 919 -31.41 56.32 -17.67
N PRO A 920 -31.17 56.64 -18.96
CA PRO A 920 -29.83 56.79 -19.56
C PRO A 920 -29.45 58.25 -19.98
N SER A 921 -28.15 58.57 -20.19
CA SER A 921 -27.74 59.50 -21.27
C SER A 921 -26.21 59.64 -21.49
N GLU A 922 -25.85 59.57 -22.79
CA GLU A 922 -24.78 60.22 -23.57
C GLU A 922 -23.26 59.90 -23.40
N THR A 923 -22.71 59.32 -24.48
CA THR A 923 -21.30 59.10 -24.94
C THR A 923 -20.35 60.34 -24.92
N PRO A 924 -19.03 60.24 -25.21
CA PRO A 924 -18.08 59.09 -25.33
C PRO A 924 -16.67 59.29 -24.67
N SER A 925 -15.83 58.24 -24.66
CA SER A 925 -14.35 58.27 -24.89
C SER A 925 -13.40 57.76 -23.77
N GLU A 926 -12.46 56.92 -24.23
CA GLU A 926 -11.09 56.61 -23.74
C GLU A 926 -10.85 55.78 -22.46
N ALA A 927 -10.11 54.69 -22.64
CA ALA A 927 -9.37 53.92 -21.63
C ALA A 927 -8.03 54.62 -21.25
N PRO A 928 -7.18 54.12 -20.32
CA PRO A 928 -7.35 53.12 -19.25
C PRO A 928 -6.83 53.63 -17.86
N SER A 929 -6.86 52.75 -16.84
CA SER A 929 -5.97 52.70 -15.63
C SER A 929 -6.64 52.89 -14.27
N SER A 930 -6.38 51.93 -13.36
CA SER A 930 -6.01 52.08 -11.93
C SER A 930 -6.81 51.17 -10.98
N GLU A 931 -6.05 50.31 -10.28
CA GLU A 931 -6.30 49.62 -9.01
C GLU A 931 -7.60 49.98 -8.25
N ALA A 932 -8.38 48.95 -7.91
CA ALA A 932 -9.32 48.98 -6.80
C ALA A 932 -8.59 48.58 -5.49
N PRO A 933 -8.79 49.29 -4.37
CA PRO A 933 -8.19 48.95 -3.08
C PRO A 933 -8.92 47.77 -2.40
N PRO A 934 -8.23 47.00 -1.52
CA PRO A 934 -8.86 45.91 -0.79
C PRO A 934 -9.90 46.44 0.20
N THR A 935 -10.98 45.68 0.35
CA THR A 935 -12.08 45.90 1.29
C THR A 935 -11.54 45.88 2.73
N ALA A 936 -11.69 46.98 3.46
CA ALA A 936 -11.24 47.07 4.85
C ALA A 936 -12.17 46.26 5.78
N GLU A 937 -11.57 45.45 6.66
CA GLU A 937 -12.26 44.74 7.74
C GLU A 937 -13.00 45.74 8.66
N PRO A 938 -14.13 45.34 9.29
CA PRO A 938 -14.79 46.17 10.29
C PRO A 938 -13.82 46.51 11.44
N PRO A 939 -13.79 47.76 11.93
CA PRO A 939 -12.79 48.21 12.91
C PRO A 939 -12.81 47.46 14.24
N GLU A 940 -13.92 46.79 14.57
CA GLU A 940 -14.04 45.94 15.76
C GLU A 940 -13.34 44.58 15.57
N VAL A 941 -13.38 44.01 14.35
CA VAL A 941 -12.67 42.78 13.99
C VAL A 941 -11.18 43.05 13.87
N GLU A 942 -10.78 44.17 13.24
CA GLU A 942 -9.37 44.59 13.15
C GLU A 942 -8.74 44.78 14.54
N ALA A 943 -9.47 45.38 15.48
CA ALA A 943 -9.02 45.53 16.86
C ALA A 943 -8.90 44.19 17.61
N ALA A 944 -9.78 43.22 17.33
CA ALA A 944 -9.71 41.89 17.93
C ALA A 944 -8.56 41.05 17.33
N ILE A 945 -8.31 41.16 16.03
CA ILE A 945 -7.14 40.55 15.37
C ILE A 945 -5.84 41.08 15.99
N ALA A 946 -5.74 42.39 16.22
CA ALA A 946 -4.58 42.98 16.87
C ALA A 946 -4.33 42.42 18.29
N GLN A 947 -5.39 42.16 19.06
CA GLN A 947 -5.28 41.55 20.39
C GLN A 947 -4.84 40.09 20.33
N VAL A 948 -5.31 39.32 19.34
CA VAL A 948 -4.85 37.94 19.13
C VAL A 948 -3.36 37.92 18.79
N LEU A 949 -2.90 38.81 17.90
CA LEU A 949 -1.48 38.90 17.53
C LEU A 949 -0.59 39.31 18.72
N GLU A 950 -1.06 40.21 19.58
CA GLU A 950 -0.34 40.59 20.80
C GLU A 950 -0.28 39.44 21.81
N ALA A 951 -1.39 38.73 22.03
CA ALA A 951 -1.44 37.60 22.93
C ALA A 951 -0.62 36.40 22.42
N GLN A 952 -0.57 36.20 21.10
CA GLN A 952 0.25 35.18 20.45
C GLN A 952 1.73 35.48 20.65
N ALA A 953 2.17 36.72 20.40
CA ALA A 953 3.56 37.11 20.64
C ALA A 953 3.98 36.93 22.11
N ALA A 954 3.09 37.26 23.05
CA ALA A 954 3.33 37.05 24.48
C ALA A 954 3.41 35.56 24.86
N TYR A 955 2.60 34.71 24.23
CA TYR A 955 2.67 33.26 24.41
C TYR A 955 3.97 32.66 23.84
N GLU A 956 4.39 33.08 22.65
CA GLU A 956 5.65 32.66 22.03
C GLU A 956 6.88 33.08 22.89
N GLU A 957 6.86 34.28 23.47
CA GLU A 957 7.91 34.75 24.39
C GLU A 957 7.92 33.94 25.70
N ALA A 958 6.73 33.63 26.24
CA ALA A 958 6.59 32.80 27.44
C ALA A 958 7.03 31.34 27.20
N GLN A 959 6.82 30.80 26.01
CA GLN A 959 7.28 29.47 25.62
C GLN A 959 8.81 29.42 25.46
N ALA A 960 9.42 30.49 24.93
CA ALA A 960 10.87 30.55 24.71
C ALA A 960 11.69 30.76 26.01
N SER A 961 11.10 31.40 27.04
CA SER A 961 11.88 31.86 28.20
C SER A 961 11.17 31.86 29.56
N GLY A 962 9.87 31.56 29.61
CA GLY A 962 9.03 31.63 30.81
C GLY A 962 9.01 30.35 31.65
N SER A 963 8.43 30.45 32.87
CA SER A 963 8.06 29.27 33.65
C SER A 963 6.76 28.65 33.13
N ASN A 964 6.52 27.37 33.40
CA ASN A 964 5.26 26.69 33.01
C ASN A 964 3.99 27.41 33.51
N GLU A 965 4.08 28.18 34.61
CA GLU A 965 2.97 28.99 35.12
C GLU A 965 2.75 30.25 34.28
N GLN A 966 3.81 30.85 33.73
CA GLN A 966 3.75 31.99 32.82
C GLN A 966 3.28 31.57 31.42
N GLU A 967 3.71 30.41 30.95
CA GLU A 967 3.22 29.80 29.70
C GLU A 967 1.73 29.50 29.78
N GLY A 968 1.27 28.89 30.88
CA GLY A 968 -0.16 28.62 31.11
C GLY A 968 -1.01 29.90 31.15
N ALA A 969 -0.54 30.95 31.84
CA ALA A 969 -1.25 32.22 31.89
C ALA A 969 -1.28 32.95 30.53
N ALA A 970 -0.22 32.85 29.73
CA ALA A 970 -0.17 33.43 28.39
C ALA A 970 -1.06 32.66 27.41
N LEU A 971 -1.16 31.32 27.55
CA LEU A 971 -2.09 30.50 26.79
C LEU A 971 -3.55 30.85 27.10
N ASP A 972 -3.90 31.00 28.38
CA ASP A 972 -5.24 31.42 28.80
C ASP A 972 -5.61 32.81 28.23
N ALA A 973 -4.64 33.72 28.15
CA ALA A 973 -4.84 35.05 27.56
C ALA A 973 -5.03 35.01 26.03
N LEU A 974 -4.31 34.12 25.33
CA LEU A 974 -4.48 33.91 23.89
C LEU A 974 -5.85 33.30 23.57
N LEU A 975 -6.29 32.30 24.33
CA LEU A 975 -7.62 31.71 24.17
C LEU A 975 -8.72 32.75 24.39
N ALA A 976 -8.60 33.59 25.42
CA ALA A 976 -9.56 34.67 25.66
C ALA A 976 -9.57 35.75 24.55
N ALA A 977 -8.45 35.98 23.87
CA ALA A 977 -8.38 36.90 22.73
C ALA A 977 -9.03 36.29 21.47
N LEU A 978 -8.88 34.99 21.26
CA LEU A 978 -9.53 34.25 20.17
C LEU A 978 -11.06 34.23 20.35
N ASP A 979 -11.56 34.00 21.56
CA ASP A 979 -13.00 34.08 21.87
C ASP A 979 -13.57 35.48 21.57
N GLN A 980 -12.80 36.55 21.81
CA GLN A 980 -13.20 37.92 21.48
C GLN A 980 -13.20 38.20 19.98
N LEU A 981 -12.26 37.63 19.24
CA LEU A 981 -12.25 37.71 17.78
C LEU A 981 -13.45 37.00 17.17
N GLU A 982 -13.79 35.81 17.67
CA GLU A 982 -14.97 35.07 17.24
C GLU A 982 -16.26 35.83 17.55
N ALA A 983 -16.37 36.44 18.73
CA ALA A 983 -17.49 37.31 19.07
C ALA A 983 -17.59 38.56 18.18
N ALA A 984 -16.45 39.17 17.81
CA ALA A 984 -16.40 40.33 16.93
C ALA A 984 -16.80 39.98 15.48
N ARG A 985 -16.36 38.83 14.96
CA ARG A 985 -16.75 38.33 13.63
C ARG A 985 -18.24 38.00 13.55
N ASN A 986 -18.75 37.29 14.57
CA ASN A 986 -20.18 37.01 14.69
C ASN A 986 -21.03 38.28 14.76
N ALA A 987 -20.56 39.34 15.44
CA ALA A 987 -21.25 40.63 15.48
C ALA A 987 -21.18 41.41 14.15
N ALA A 988 -20.11 41.19 13.37
CA ALA A 988 -19.91 41.76 12.04
C ALA A 988 -20.60 40.98 10.91
N GLY A 989 -21.15 39.78 11.19
CA GLY A 989 -21.74 38.90 10.19
C GLY A 989 -20.71 38.21 9.28
N GLN A 990 -19.48 38.01 9.81
CA GLN A 990 -18.37 37.32 9.15
C GLN A 990 -18.13 35.93 9.72
#